data_AF-A0A9W8N7P9-F1
#
_entry.id   AF-A0A9W8N7P9-F1
#
_cell.length_a   1.000
_cell.length_b   1.000
_cell.length_c   1.000
_cell.angle_alpha   90.00
_cell.angle_beta   90.00
_cell.angle_gamma   90.00
#
_symmetry.space_group_name_H-M   'P 1'
#
loop_
_entity.id
_entity.type
_entity.pdbx_description
1 polymer ?
#
loop_
_entity_poly.entity_id
_entity_poly.type
_entity_poly.pdbx_seq_one_letter_code
_entity_poly.pdbx_strand_id
1 'polypeptide(L)'
;MDESEQPVSAAAAEVRTGETEEAGVASEINEPSNKRQKLSHTATTDLRERKHGIAPIKPEYLISLEVQEVADDDAAEGATAVDGNVTTNPDRQDSAGGKKGKKKQKGGQNHNRSFGSFEDSLRLCNSRVLSNEFSPKPCKFGERCNMCHDIRVYLAEGRRADLETMDGKCPVFDAFGRCPSGWKCRFVRSHSKEVEHEDGRKELVLIQRGDQPEAGDNQDARPGVVNVVPADVKWDLARKKVVLEKSETYVKWLDRDSQITHKIYNRKQGTEDTPADPKLLEELRAQFVDPPLKPSEKRKIYFGRETPVLAPLTTQGNLPFRRLCTDLGAQITYSEMAMGLPLIQGQKGEWALMKAHESELAPPRFSSRCGNVVEGYDNSKDLKWGAQISGNQAWVAMKAAEALTKYLPHLRVIDLNCGCPIDLVYQTGAGSGLLDTPNKLEKMVRGMNTVSGEVPITVKLRTGVRDGRPTAQRIIERLAFGNADFRDRLGAPGTAAMTLHGRSRQQRYTKKANWEYIAECAALIQSYKDKKDDLTDTAMEPDASTQANTGNERIYFIGNGDCYSHVDYFDHIDNAKVDTVMIARGAMIKPWIFEEIEKGQYLDKSATERLGYVEKFVRYGLEAWGSDEIGLGHTRRFLLEWLSFTHRYIPLGLLEHLPPNIQDRPPKYRCRDDLETLLASNNYKDWIKISEMFLGPAHENFTFQPKHKSHSYEIDAEGLLAPRSRDVAIHVARYPHALYREAQNVHVRHAIDHKSTLSPRLSNAFIWLYIILQLANTVPSSFLSENPIIAKIQYGLKITFIFILILFLDSVNRVYRVQVELAAATDTSKGQAAVMGHERLEVQARKFYSQRNMYLCGFTLFLSLILNRTYIMILDMLRLEEKLKQYEGTDKKTKESEKLAVAGKPGEIARLNKEIERRDRDIETLKKQAEGLSREYNNLCEKYGETQPPAGTRKDK
;
A
#
# COMPACT_ATOMS: atom_id res chain seq x y z
N MET A 1 -78.78 34.06 -7.61
CA MET A 1 -78.46 33.33 -8.86
C MET A 1 -77.18 32.51 -8.68
N ASP A 2 -77.14 31.42 -7.93
CA ASP A 2 -77.96 30.96 -6.78
C ASP A 2 -77.14 29.91 -5.99
N GLU A 3 -77.52 29.71 -4.71
CA GLU A 3 -77.44 28.49 -3.87
C GLU A 3 -76.33 27.41 -4.09
N SER A 4 -75.68 26.86 -3.06
CA SER A 4 -75.73 27.12 -1.60
C SER A 4 -74.59 26.40 -0.84
N GLU A 5 -73.93 27.14 0.05
CA GLU A 5 -73.39 26.74 1.36
C GLU A 5 -72.35 25.59 1.56
N GLN A 6 -71.72 25.67 2.74
CA GLN A 6 -70.67 24.83 3.35
C GLN A 6 -71.36 23.86 4.39
N PRO A 7 -70.73 23.18 5.39
CA PRO A 7 -69.33 23.28 5.83
C PRO A 7 -68.58 22.04 6.35
N VAL A 8 -67.33 22.34 6.68
CA VAL A 8 -66.34 21.60 7.47
C VAL A 8 -66.84 21.26 8.88
N SER A 9 -66.45 20.10 9.42
CA SER A 9 -66.00 19.99 10.82
C SER A 9 -65.11 18.75 11.04
N ALA A 10 -64.30 18.76 12.10
CA ALA A 10 -63.45 17.65 12.52
C ALA A 10 -63.75 17.28 13.98
N ALA A 11 -63.51 16.03 14.37
CA ALA A 11 -63.36 15.61 15.76
C ALA A 11 -62.60 14.26 15.85
N ALA A 12 -62.01 13.99 17.01
CA ALA A 12 -61.35 12.71 17.33
C ALA A 12 -62.29 11.76 18.09
N ALA A 13 -61.91 10.49 18.18
CA ALA A 13 -62.46 9.55 19.15
C ALA A 13 -61.37 8.56 19.63
N GLU A 14 -61.13 8.53 20.93
CA GLU A 14 -60.50 7.39 21.59
C GLU A 14 -61.52 6.24 21.71
N VAL A 15 -61.07 4.99 21.85
CA VAL A 15 -61.91 3.90 22.35
C VAL A 15 -61.18 3.16 23.46
N ARG A 16 -61.83 3.06 24.63
CA ARG A 16 -61.28 2.46 25.84
C ARG A 16 -62.41 1.75 26.60
N THR A 17 -62.21 0.47 26.93
CA THR A 17 -62.84 -0.30 28.04
C THR A 17 -64.38 -0.48 28.11
N GLY A 18 -64.81 -1.63 28.67
CA GLY A 18 -66.22 -2.03 28.90
C GLY A 18 -66.65 -3.17 27.96
N GLU A 19 -67.00 -4.41 28.34
CA GLU A 19 -67.81 -4.96 29.47
C GLU A 19 -69.33 -4.78 29.24
N THR A 20 -70.23 -5.73 29.55
CA THR A 20 -70.12 -6.95 30.41
C THR A 20 -71.12 -8.08 30.02
N GLU A 21 -71.05 -9.21 30.76
CA GLU A 21 -72.14 -10.21 31.07
C GLU A 21 -72.63 -11.17 29.96
N GLU A 22 -72.95 -12.45 30.22
CA GLU A 22 -72.86 -13.34 31.42
C GLU A 22 -72.51 -14.77 30.93
N ALA A 23 -72.18 -15.85 31.67
CA ALA A 23 -72.10 -16.21 33.10
C ALA A 23 -71.04 -17.36 33.25
N GLY A 24 -70.69 -18.00 34.39
CA GLY A 24 -71.06 -17.84 35.81
C GLY A 24 -70.92 -19.17 36.59
N VAL A 25 -70.60 -19.12 37.90
CA VAL A 25 -70.75 -20.18 38.95
C VAL A 25 -69.92 -21.50 38.79
N ALA A 26 -69.09 -21.98 39.75
CA ALA A 26 -68.61 -21.43 41.03
C ALA A 26 -67.39 -22.19 41.64
N SER A 27 -66.64 -21.51 42.54
CA SER A 27 -66.01 -22.01 43.80
C SER A 27 -64.86 -23.08 43.76
N GLU A 28 -63.78 -23.06 44.57
CA GLU A 28 -63.37 -22.25 45.77
C GLU A 28 -61.86 -21.88 45.83
N ILE A 29 -61.59 -20.60 46.16
CA ILE A 29 -60.66 -20.05 47.18
C ILE A 29 -59.27 -20.73 47.44
N ASN A 30 -58.17 -20.12 46.92
CA ASN A 30 -57.16 -19.42 47.76
C ASN A 30 -56.01 -18.77 46.93
N GLU A 31 -55.51 -17.63 47.40
CA GLU A 31 -54.34 -16.87 46.90
C GLU A 31 -53.43 -16.49 48.11
N PRO A 32 -52.25 -15.83 47.99
CA PRO A 32 -51.60 -15.26 46.79
C PRO A 32 -50.08 -15.62 46.63
N SER A 33 -49.46 -15.21 45.51
CA SER A 33 -48.35 -14.22 45.51
C SER A 33 -47.50 -14.17 44.21
N ASN A 34 -46.97 -12.98 43.92
CA ASN A 34 -46.17 -12.68 42.71
C ASN A 34 -44.76 -13.31 42.69
N LYS A 35 -44.37 -13.92 41.55
CA LYS A 35 -43.03 -13.77 40.95
C LYS A 35 -42.91 -14.29 39.50
N ARG A 36 -42.02 -13.64 38.74
CA ARG A 36 -41.67 -13.95 37.34
C ARG A 36 -41.17 -15.40 37.17
N GLN A 37 -41.59 -16.07 36.10
CA GLN A 37 -40.74 -17.06 35.42
C GLN A 37 -41.02 -17.15 33.90
N LYS A 38 -40.14 -17.85 33.17
CA LYS A 38 -40.10 -17.88 31.70
C LYS A 38 -41.13 -18.84 31.11
N LEU A 39 -41.70 -18.51 29.95
CA LEU A 39 -42.22 -19.50 29.01
C LEU A 39 -41.18 -19.74 27.90
N SER A 40 -41.08 -20.99 27.45
CA SER A 40 -40.02 -21.48 26.58
C SER A 40 -40.47 -21.61 25.13
N HIS A 41 -39.77 -20.97 24.20
CA HIS A 41 -39.88 -21.31 22.77
C HIS A 41 -39.15 -22.64 22.51
N THR A 42 -39.90 -23.69 22.19
CA THR A 42 -39.34 -24.94 21.65
C THR A 42 -39.38 -24.90 20.12
N ALA A 43 -38.55 -24.04 19.54
CA ALA A 43 -38.14 -24.20 18.15
C ALA A 43 -37.01 -25.25 18.10
N THR A 44 -37.11 -26.25 17.23
CA THR A 44 -36.12 -27.33 17.13
C THR A 44 -34.84 -26.86 16.42
N THR A 45 -33.95 -26.23 17.18
CA THR A 45 -32.61 -25.86 16.72
C THR A 45 -31.68 -27.06 16.69
N ASP A 46 -31.54 -27.72 15.54
CA ASP A 46 -30.36 -28.56 15.26
C ASP A 46 -29.19 -27.67 14.83
N LEU A 47 -28.71 -26.87 15.79
CA LEU A 47 -27.56 -25.98 15.62
C LEU A 47 -26.29 -26.69 16.10
N ARG A 48 -25.56 -27.29 15.15
CA ARG A 48 -24.13 -27.54 15.37
C ARG A 48 -23.43 -26.18 15.48
N GLU A 49 -22.92 -25.86 16.66
CA GLU A 49 -22.43 -24.51 16.97
C GLU A 49 -21.35 -24.04 15.98
N ARG A 50 -21.58 -22.89 15.34
CA ARG A 50 -20.63 -22.25 14.43
C ARG A 50 -19.35 -21.88 15.18
N LYS A 51 -18.32 -22.72 15.09
CA LYS A 51 -17.00 -22.48 15.68
C LYS A 51 -16.39 -21.20 15.10
N HIS A 52 -16.29 -20.17 15.92
CA HIS A 52 -15.86 -18.84 15.47
C HIS A 52 -14.45 -18.88 14.87
N GLY A 53 -14.30 -18.37 13.64
CA GLY A 53 -13.01 -18.31 12.94
C GLY A 53 -12.70 -19.55 12.10
N ILE A 54 -13.54 -20.58 12.12
CA ILE A 54 -13.45 -21.76 11.25
C ILE A 54 -14.62 -21.71 10.26
N ALA A 55 -14.34 -21.88 8.98
CA ALA A 55 -15.37 -21.91 7.96
C ALA A 55 -16.14 -23.23 8.02
N PRO A 56 -17.49 -23.21 8.05
CA PRO A 56 -18.30 -24.43 8.11
C PRO A 56 -18.35 -25.07 6.71
N ILE A 57 -17.31 -25.82 6.37
CA ILE A 57 -17.22 -26.62 5.13
C ILE A 57 -17.83 -28.00 5.39
N LYS A 58 -18.68 -28.48 4.48
CA LYS A 58 -19.39 -29.76 4.64
C LYS A 58 -18.40 -30.94 4.73
N PRO A 59 -18.70 -31.98 5.54
CA PRO A 59 -17.73 -33.02 5.88
C PRO A 59 -17.11 -33.77 4.69
N GLU A 60 -17.86 -33.97 3.61
CA GLU A 60 -17.44 -34.70 2.41
C GLU A 60 -16.29 -34.04 1.63
N TYR A 61 -16.00 -32.75 1.90
CA TYR A 61 -14.90 -32.01 1.27
C TYR A 61 -13.63 -31.95 2.14
N LEU A 62 -13.65 -32.44 3.39
CA LEU A 62 -12.54 -32.27 4.34
C LEU A 62 -11.41 -33.28 4.14
N ILE A 63 -10.15 -32.80 4.14
CA ILE A 63 -8.94 -33.64 4.04
C ILE A 63 -8.38 -33.86 5.45
N SER A 64 -8.84 -34.96 6.07
CA SER A 64 -8.57 -35.41 7.44
C SER A 64 -9.11 -34.49 8.56
N LEU A 65 -9.42 -35.10 9.71
CA LEU A 65 -10.10 -34.45 10.84
C LEU A 65 -9.14 -33.86 11.90
N GLU A 66 -7.84 -33.79 11.63
CA GLU A 66 -6.86 -33.25 12.57
C GLU A 66 -6.93 -31.72 12.63
N VAL A 67 -7.55 -31.20 13.69
CA VAL A 67 -7.74 -29.77 13.94
C VAL A 67 -6.41 -29.10 14.30
N GLN A 68 -5.77 -28.43 13.34
CA GLN A 68 -4.65 -27.52 13.60
C GLN A 68 -5.13 -26.15 14.13
N GLU A 69 -4.30 -25.50 14.96
CA GLU A 69 -4.52 -24.12 15.42
C GLU A 69 -4.58 -23.15 14.22
N VAL A 70 -5.75 -22.56 13.95
CA VAL A 70 -5.92 -21.51 12.93
C VAL A 70 -5.15 -20.25 13.37
N ALA A 71 -4.27 -19.75 12.50
CA ALA A 71 -3.46 -18.56 12.77
C ALA A 71 -4.13 -17.27 12.24
N ASP A 72 -4.21 -16.24 13.10
CA ASP A 72 -4.59 -14.87 12.69
C ASP A 72 -3.48 -14.24 11.83
N ASP A 73 -3.78 -14.03 10.55
CA ASP A 73 -2.92 -13.37 9.57
C ASP A 73 -3.36 -11.93 9.25
N ASP A 74 -4.58 -11.51 9.61
CA ASP A 74 -5.14 -10.21 9.23
C ASP A 74 -4.48 -9.02 9.95
N ALA A 75 -3.82 -9.27 11.09
CA ALA A 75 -2.89 -8.31 11.70
C ALA A 75 -1.82 -7.79 10.71
N ALA A 76 -1.39 -8.64 9.77
CA ALA A 76 -0.33 -8.35 8.82
C ALA A 76 -0.79 -7.59 7.57
N GLU A 77 -2.06 -7.20 7.42
CA GLU A 77 -2.52 -6.50 6.21
C GLU A 77 -2.23 -4.99 6.19
N GLY A 78 -2.15 -4.37 7.36
CA GLY A 78 -2.20 -2.91 7.55
C GLY A 78 -0.92 -2.12 7.32
N ALA A 79 0.01 -2.60 6.48
CA ALA A 79 1.17 -1.84 6.02
C ALA A 79 1.53 -2.21 4.57
N THR A 80 1.67 -1.19 3.73
CA THR A 80 2.21 -1.26 2.37
C THR A 80 3.38 -0.29 2.31
N ALA A 81 4.54 -0.76 1.85
CA ALA A 81 5.60 0.13 1.42
C ALA A 81 5.20 0.82 0.11
N VAL A 82 5.65 2.06 -0.09
CA VAL A 82 5.68 2.67 -1.42
C VAL A 82 6.91 2.11 -2.14
N ASP A 83 6.77 1.68 -3.40
CA ASP A 83 7.91 1.18 -4.18
C ASP A 83 9.00 2.25 -4.26
N GLY A 84 10.23 1.88 -3.91
CA GLY A 84 11.26 2.84 -3.53
C GLY A 84 11.90 3.57 -4.70
N ASN A 85 11.98 4.90 -4.58
CA ASN A 85 13.06 5.68 -5.20
C ASN A 85 13.44 6.93 -4.36
N VAL A 86 13.54 6.76 -3.03
CA VAL A 86 13.99 7.80 -2.08
C VAL A 86 15.05 7.21 -1.15
N THR A 87 16.25 7.78 -1.16
CA THR A 87 17.39 7.36 -0.34
C THR A 87 17.47 8.12 0.98
N THR A 88 17.26 7.45 2.10
CA THR A 88 17.57 7.97 3.46
C THR A 88 18.00 6.84 4.39
N ASN A 89 18.88 7.16 5.36
CA ASN A 89 19.58 6.16 6.19
C ASN A 89 18.66 5.37 7.14
N PRO A 90 19.01 4.11 7.45
CA PRO A 90 18.41 3.35 8.53
C PRO A 90 19.09 3.66 9.86
N ASP A 91 18.40 4.31 10.80
CA ASP A 91 18.80 4.24 12.21
C ASP A 91 17.64 4.57 13.16
N ARG A 92 17.66 3.96 14.36
CA ARG A 92 16.67 3.97 15.45
C ARG A 92 15.45 3.02 15.31
N GLN A 93 15.28 2.16 16.30
CA GLN A 93 13.95 1.65 16.70
C GLN A 93 13.85 1.44 18.22
N ASP A 94 13.07 2.31 18.85
CA ASP A 94 12.12 2.11 19.96
C ASP A 94 12.47 1.14 21.12
N SER A 95 12.84 1.73 22.26
CA SER A 95 12.79 1.09 23.58
C SER A 95 11.35 1.03 24.13
N ALA A 96 10.83 -0.17 24.42
CA ALA A 96 9.71 -0.38 25.36
C ALA A 96 9.68 -1.83 25.88
N GLY A 97 9.80 -2.03 27.19
CA GLY A 97 9.85 -3.36 27.82
C GLY A 97 8.46 -3.96 28.14
N GLY A 98 8.37 -5.30 28.15
CA GLY A 98 7.14 -6.02 28.51
C GLY A 98 7.30 -7.53 28.58
N LYS A 99 7.94 -8.06 29.63
CA LYS A 99 8.17 -9.51 29.80
C LYS A 99 6.87 -10.30 30.01
N LYS A 100 6.41 -11.02 28.99
CA LYS A 100 5.69 -12.31 29.13
C LYS A 100 6.09 -13.21 27.96
N GLY A 101 6.35 -14.50 28.23
CA GLY A 101 6.90 -15.42 27.23
C GLY A 101 5.95 -15.66 26.07
N LYS A 102 6.43 -15.52 24.84
CA LYS A 102 5.69 -15.84 23.61
C LYS A 102 6.41 -16.93 22.82
N LYS A 103 5.65 -17.94 22.34
CA LYS A 103 6.01 -18.72 21.14
C LYS A 103 6.41 -17.72 20.03
N LYS A 104 7.43 -18.01 19.20
CA LYS A 104 7.72 -17.20 18.00
C LYS A 104 6.44 -17.10 17.15
N GLN A 105 5.83 -15.93 17.08
CA GLN A 105 4.64 -15.74 16.23
C GLN A 105 5.06 -15.83 14.77
N LYS A 106 4.50 -16.81 14.04
CA LYS A 106 4.69 -16.97 12.58
C LYS A 106 3.84 -15.98 11.76
N GLY A 107 3.65 -14.76 12.28
CA GLY A 107 2.86 -13.71 11.65
C GLY A 107 3.68 -12.43 11.51
N GLY A 108 3.79 -11.93 10.29
CA GLY A 108 4.54 -10.71 9.98
C GLY A 108 4.50 -10.37 8.49
N GLN A 109 5.11 -9.25 8.10
CA GLN A 109 5.19 -8.84 6.71
C GLN A 109 6.59 -9.03 6.12
N ASN A 110 6.65 -9.08 4.79
CA ASN A 110 7.85 -8.91 4.00
C ASN A 110 8.00 -7.43 3.60
N HIS A 111 8.74 -6.66 4.40
CA HIS A 111 8.90 -5.22 4.19
C HIS A 111 9.83 -4.86 3.02
N ASN A 112 10.84 -5.70 2.74
CA ASN A 112 11.84 -5.48 1.68
C ASN A 112 11.68 -6.54 0.57
N ARG A 113 10.57 -6.51 -0.17
CA ARG A 113 10.38 -7.37 -1.35
C ARG A 113 11.04 -6.75 -2.57
N SER A 114 11.92 -7.50 -3.23
CA SER A 114 12.30 -7.26 -4.63
C SER A 114 11.49 -8.21 -5.52
N PHE A 115 11.27 -7.81 -6.77
CA PHE A 115 10.57 -8.61 -7.79
C PHE A 115 11.49 -9.00 -8.96
N GLY A 116 12.71 -8.46 -9.01
CA GLY A 116 13.63 -8.56 -10.15
C GLY A 116 13.41 -7.47 -11.21
N SER A 117 14.05 -7.61 -12.37
CA SER A 117 13.81 -6.78 -13.56
C SER A 117 13.49 -7.65 -14.78
N PHE A 118 12.69 -7.08 -15.69
CA PHE A 118 12.11 -7.77 -16.86
C PHE A 118 12.34 -6.91 -18.11
N GLU A 119 13.62 -6.60 -18.37
CA GLU A 119 14.02 -5.82 -19.54
C GLU A 119 14.43 -6.72 -20.70
N ASP A 120 14.18 -6.23 -21.92
CA ASP A 120 14.72 -6.74 -23.17
C ASP A 120 16.26 -6.75 -23.16
N SER A 121 16.88 -7.78 -23.76
CA SER A 121 18.34 -7.91 -23.91
C SER A 121 18.93 -6.79 -24.77
N LEU A 122 18.19 -6.30 -25.77
CA LEU A 122 18.52 -5.11 -26.55
C LEU A 122 17.34 -4.12 -26.49
N ARG A 123 17.57 -2.93 -25.93
CA ARG A 123 16.53 -1.88 -25.87
C ARG A 123 16.29 -1.28 -27.26
N LEU A 124 15.16 -1.60 -27.90
CA LEU A 124 14.73 -0.99 -29.17
C LEU A 124 14.46 0.53 -29.02
N CYS A 125 15.02 1.32 -29.93
CA CYS A 125 14.89 2.78 -29.98
C CYS A 125 13.44 3.24 -30.15
N ASN A 126 13.03 4.28 -29.41
CA ASN A 126 11.66 4.78 -29.43
C ASN A 126 11.19 5.29 -30.81
N SER A 127 12.08 5.73 -31.71
CA SER A 127 11.68 6.11 -33.08
C SER A 127 11.42 4.92 -34.02
N ARG A 128 11.77 3.69 -33.59
CA ARG A 128 11.48 2.45 -34.31
C ARG A 128 10.26 1.69 -33.77
N VAL A 129 9.89 1.84 -32.49
CA VAL A 129 8.84 1.04 -31.81
C VAL A 129 7.51 0.96 -32.59
N LEU A 130 7.05 2.07 -33.17
CA LEU A 130 5.79 2.18 -33.91
C LEU A 130 5.97 2.47 -35.42
N SER A 131 7.19 2.33 -35.94
CA SER A 131 7.52 2.63 -37.34
C SER A 131 7.67 1.33 -38.15
N ASN A 132 7.30 1.34 -39.42
CA ASN A 132 7.64 0.24 -40.33
C ASN A 132 9.14 0.23 -40.64
N GLU A 133 9.65 -0.89 -41.15
CA GLU A 133 11.08 -1.12 -41.33
C GLU A 133 11.76 -0.12 -42.28
N PHE A 134 11.14 0.21 -43.42
CA PHE A 134 11.69 1.15 -44.41
C PHE A 134 11.19 2.59 -44.22
N SER A 135 10.20 2.82 -43.34
CA SER A 135 9.64 4.15 -43.02
C SER A 135 9.93 4.61 -41.56
N PRO A 136 11.19 4.72 -41.12
CA PRO A 136 11.51 5.05 -39.73
C PRO A 136 11.41 6.55 -39.41
N LYS A 137 10.79 6.88 -38.27
CA LYS A 137 10.87 8.23 -37.71
C LYS A 137 12.32 8.59 -37.30
N PRO A 138 12.76 9.84 -37.51
CA PRO A 138 14.14 10.25 -37.22
C PRO A 138 14.46 10.15 -35.73
N CYS A 139 15.63 9.59 -35.39
CA CYS A 139 16.07 9.44 -34.01
C CYS A 139 16.61 10.78 -33.47
N LYS A 140 16.02 11.28 -32.38
CA LYS A 140 16.41 12.55 -31.71
C LYS A 140 17.88 12.57 -31.21
N PHE A 141 18.59 11.43 -31.23
CA PHE A 141 20.00 11.29 -30.84
C PHE A 141 20.96 10.97 -32.00
N GLY A 142 20.44 10.64 -33.19
CA GLY A 142 21.22 10.19 -34.34
C GLY A 142 22.15 9.00 -34.03
N GLU A 143 23.33 9.00 -34.63
CA GLU A 143 24.39 7.98 -34.46
C GLU A 143 24.90 7.83 -33.02
N ARG A 144 24.66 8.82 -32.14
CA ARG A 144 25.04 8.77 -30.72
C ARG A 144 24.02 7.99 -29.86
N CYS A 145 23.03 7.34 -30.46
CA CYS A 145 22.01 6.61 -29.74
C CYS A 145 22.49 5.19 -29.36
N ASN A 146 22.47 4.87 -28.07
CA ASN A 146 22.85 3.56 -27.52
C ASN A 146 21.72 2.51 -27.57
N MET A 147 20.76 2.66 -28.46
CA MET A 147 19.55 1.82 -28.57
C MET A 147 19.56 1.08 -29.90
N CYS A 148 18.98 -0.12 -29.96
CA CYS A 148 18.87 -0.88 -31.20
C CYS A 148 17.97 -0.14 -32.22
N HIS A 149 18.41 -0.05 -33.47
CA HIS A 149 17.65 0.56 -34.58
C HIS A 149 17.20 -0.44 -35.65
N ASP A 150 17.71 -1.66 -35.58
CA ASP A 150 17.35 -2.77 -36.46
C ASP A 150 16.20 -3.58 -35.82
N ILE A 151 15.10 -3.73 -36.54
CA ILE A 151 13.91 -4.42 -36.05
C ILE A 151 14.10 -5.95 -36.11
N ARG A 152 14.83 -6.48 -37.11
CA ARG A 152 15.06 -7.93 -37.27
C ARG A 152 15.99 -8.45 -36.19
N VAL A 153 17.10 -7.75 -35.92
CA VAL A 153 18.02 -8.08 -34.82
C VAL A 153 17.30 -7.97 -33.47
N TYR A 154 16.50 -6.93 -33.25
CA TYR A 154 15.72 -6.81 -32.01
C TYR A 154 14.69 -7.94 -31.83
N LEU A 155 13.99 -8.35 -32.89
CA LEU A 155 13.01 -9.45 -32.84
C LEU A 155 13.66 -10.82 -32.65
N ALA A 156 14.88 -11.05 -33.15
CA ALA A 156 15.58 -12.33 -33.10
C ALA A 156 16.42 -12.53 -31.82
N GLU A 157 17.18 -11.50 -31.40
CA GLU A 157 18.16 -11.58 -30.31
C GLU A 157 17.87 -10.61 -29.16
N GLY A 158 17.15 -9.53 -29.46
CA GLY A 158 16.93 -8.41 -28.54
C GLY A 158 15.80 -8.56 -27.53
N ARG A 159 14.99 -9.62 -27.64
CA ARG A 159 13.80 -9.85 -26.80
C ARG A 159 13.47 -11.33 -26.68
N ARG A 160 12.56 -11.68 -25.78
CA ARG A 160 11.98 -13.03 -25.69
C ARG A 160 10.97 -13.27 -26.82
N ALA A 161 10.95 -14.50 -27.35
CA ALA A 161 10.06 -14.92 -28.44
C ALA A 161 8.57 -14.65 -28.17
N ASP A 162 7.75 -14.57 -29.21
CA ASP A 162 6.31 -14.35 -29.09
C ASP A 162 5.59 -15.40 -28.23
N LEU A 163 4.50 -15.00 -27.59
CA LEU A 163 3.62 -15.85 -26.80
C LEU A 163 2.52 -16.49 -27.65
N GLU A 164 2.26 -17.76 -27.38
CA GLU A 164 1.20 -18.57 -27.99
C GLU A 164 -0.09 -18.60 -27.14
N THR A 165 -0.08 -17.96 -25.97
CA THR A 165 -1.28 -17.82 -25.11
C THR A 165 -2.32 -16.91 -25.79
N MET A 166 -3.60 -17.07 -25.45
CA MET A 166 -4.72 -16.33 -26.09
C MET A 166 -4.72 -16.47 -27.63
N ASP A 167 -4.52 -17.70 -28.13
CA ASP A 167 -4.34 -18.04 -29.57
C ASP A 167 -3.19 -17.28 -30.27
N GLY A 168 -2.21 -16.79 -29.51
CA GLY A 168 -1.16 -15.89 -30.00
C GLY A 168 -1.65 -14.48 -30.40
N LYS A 169 -2.91 -14.13 -30.09
CA LYS A 169 -3.53 -12.84 -30.44
C LYS A 169 -3.23 -11.81 -29.35
N CYS A 170 -2.73 -10.64 -29.76
CA CYS A 170 -2.52 -9.52 -28.85
C CYS A 170 -3.87 -8.94 -28.39
N PRO A 171 -4.24 -9.01 -27.09
CA PRO A 171 -5.55 -8.51 -26.62
C PRO A 171 -5.70 -7.00 -26.82
N VAL A 172 -4.60 -6.24 -26.76
CA VAL A 172 -4.62 -4.78 -26.96
C VAL A 172 -4.90 -4.42 -28.42
N PHE A 173 -4.34 -5.17 -29.37
CA PHE A 173 -4.63 -4.97 -30.80
C PHE A 173 -6.04 -5.46 -31.17
N ASP A 174 -6.51 -6.54 -30.55
CA ASP A 174 -7.84 -7.08 -30.82
C ASP A 174 -8.94 -6.14 -30.32
N ALA A 175 -8.77 -5.57 -29.12
CA ALA A 175 -9.70 -4.59 -28.53
C ALA A 175 -9.69 -3.22 -29.25
N PHE A 176 -8.52 -2.70 -29.64
CA PHE A 176 -8.37 -1.31 -30.08
C PHE A 176 -7.89 -1.13 -31.53
N GLY A 177 -7.65 -2.21 -32.28
CA GLY A 177 -7.14 -2.13 -33.66
C GLY A 177 -5.70 -1.64 -33.81
N ARG A 178 -5.00 -1.30 -32.72
CA ARG A 178 -3.59 -0.89 -32.69
C ARG A 178 -2.93 -1.25 -31.36
N CYS A 179 -1.62 -1.50 -31.38
CA CYS A 179 -0.85 -1.90 -30.21
C CYS A 179 0.19 -0.82 -29.83
N PRO A 180 0.04 -0.09 -28.71
CA PRO A 180 1.01 0.93 -28.28
C PRO A 180 2.41 0.39 -27.97
N SER A 181 2.53 -0.90 -27.67
CA SER A 181 3.83 -1.56 -27.47
C SER A 181 4.54 -1.86 -28.81
N GLY A 182 3.84 -1.81 -29.95
CA GLY A 182 4.43 -1.93 -31.29
C GLY A 182 5.28 -3.19 -31.47
N TRP A 183 6.48 -3.04 -32.02
CA TRP A 183 7.45 -4.15 -32.16
C TRP A 183 7.89 -4.76 -30.81
N LYS A 184 7.73 -4.04 -29.68
CA LYS A 184 8.02 -4.57 -28.34
C LYS A 184 6.94 -5.52 -27.82
N CYS A 185 5.78 -5.60 -28.47
CA CYS A 185 4.69 -6.50 -28.08
C CYS A 185 5.10 -7.98 -28.12
N ARG A 186 4.92 -8.74 -27.04
CA ARG A 186 5.15 -10.20 -26.98
C ARG A 186 4.13 -11.02 -27.78
N PHE A 187 3.21 -10.37 -28.50
CA PHE A 187 2.23 -10.99 -29.41
C PHE A 187 2.27 -10.33 -30.81
N VAL A 188 3.41 -9.74 -31.20
CA VAL A 188 3.54 -8.90 -32.41
C VAL A 188 3.16 -9.64 -33.69
N ARG A 189 3.38 -10.97 -33.76
CA ARG A 189 2.95 -11.82 -34.89
C ARG A 189 1.46 -11.70 -35.24
N SER A 190 0.60 -11.30 -34.29
CA SER A 190 -0.84 -11.09 -34.54
C SER A 190 -1.18 -9.74 -35.20
N HIS A 191 -0.22 -8.80 -35.24
CA HIS A 191 -0.40 -7.46 -35.76
C HIS A 191 0.84 -6.94 -36.51
N SER A 192 1.59 -7.83 -37.14
CA SER A 192 2.63 -7.52 -38.11
C SER A 192 2.49 -8.41 -39.33
N LYS A 193 3.05 -7.97 -40.45
CA LYS A 193 3.21 -8.75 -41.67
C LYS A 193 4.53 -8.40 -42.33
N GLU A 194 5.09 -9.35 -43.06
CA GLU A 194 6.13 -9.06 -44.04
C GLU A 194 5.44 -8.77 -45.39
N VAL A 195 5.82 -7.66 -46.04
CA VAL A 195 5.27 -7.23 -47.33
C VAL A 195 6.40 -7.23 -48.35
N GLU A 196 6.20 -7.90 -49.47
CA GLU A 196 7.13 -7.87 -50.60
C GLU A 196 6.74 -6.72 -51.54
N HIS A 197 7.64 -5.76 -51.71
CA HIS A 197 7.48 -4.62 -52.60
C HIS A 197 7.88 -4.98 -54.04
N GLU A 198 7.50 -4.15 -55.02
CA GLU A 198 7.80 -4.35 -56.45
C GLU A 198 9.30 -4.47 -56.75
N ASP A 199 10.16 -3.84 -55.93
CA ASP A 199 11.63 -3.96 -55.95
C ASP A 199 12.16 -5.34 -55.47
N GLY A 200 11.29 -6.31 -55.15
CA GLY A 200 11.65 -7.60 -54.54
C GLY A 200 12.13 -7.49 -53.07
N ARG A 201 11.99 -6.31 -52.45
CA ARG A 201 12.39 -6.06 -51.07
C ARG A 201 11.26 -6.42 -50.10
N LYS A 202 11.61 -7.12 -49.02
CA LYS A 202 10.66 -7.51 -47.97
C LYS A 202 10.73 -6.53 -46.79
N GLU A 203 9.61 -5.89 -46.46
CA GLU A 203 9.48 -4.94 -45.35
C GLU A 203 8.65 -5.55 -44.22
N LEU A 204 9.14 -5.45 -42.98
CA LEU A 204 8.33 -5.66 -41.78
C LEU A 204 7.42 -4.45 -41.51
N VAL A 205 6.11 -4.68 -41.57
CA VAL A 205 5.05 -3.67 -41.44
C VAL A 205 4.16 -3.98 -40.24
N LEU A 206 3.87 -2.98 -39.41
CA LEU A 206 2.86 -3.08 -38.35
C LEU A 206 1.45 -2.91 -38.95
N ILE A 207 0.53 -3.78 -38.55
CA ILE A 207 -0.89 -3.71 -38.95
C ILE A 207 -1.61 -2.74 -38.00
N GLN A 208 -2.49 -1.90 -38.56
CA GLN A 208 -3.43 -1.06 -37.82
C GLN A 208 -4.82 -1.21 -38.46
N ARG A 209 -5.90 -1.15 -37.67
CA ARG A 209 -7.29 -1.26 -38.13
C ARG A 209 -8.01 0.10 -37.98
N GLY A 210 -8.35 0.71 -39.12
CA GLY A 210 -9.11 1.97 -39.22
C GLY A 210 -8.27 3.24 -39.04
N ASP A 211 -8.84 4.38 -39.45
CA ASP A 211 -8.20 5.71 -39.48
C ASP A 211 -8.08 6.36 -38.09
N GLN A 212 -7.49 5.65 -37.12
CA GLN A 212 -7.20 6.21 -35.81
C GLN A 212 -6.04 7.21 -35.90
N PRO A 213 -6.16 8.42 -35.29
CA PRO A 213 -5.12 9.43 -35.37
C PRO A 213 -3.80 8.91 -34.79
N GLU A 214 -2.68 9.32 -35.41
CA GLU A 214 -1.34 8.96 -34.97
C GLU A 214 -1.14 9.15 -33.47
N ALA A 215 -0.44 8.22 -32.83
CA ALA A 215 -0.10 8.33 -31.43
C ALA A 215 0.87 9.51 -31.22
N GLY A 216 0.39 10.60 -30.62
CA GLY A 216 1.21 11.77 -30.29
C GLY A 216 2.33 11.45 -29.29
N ASP A 217 3.29 12.38 -29.13
CA ASP A 217 4.56 12.19 -28.40
C ASP A 217 4.44 11.75 -26.91
N ASN A 218 3.22 11.68 -26.35
CA ASN A 218 2.95 11.23 -24.98
C ASN A 218 2.97 9.70 -24.82
N GLN A 219 4.17 9.15 -24.59
CA GLN A 219 4.43 7.72 -24.35
C GLN A 219 3.66 7.10 -23.16
N ASP A 220 3.08 7.90 -22.24
CA ASP A 220 2.24 7.40 -21.15
C ASP A 220 0.78 7.11 -21.58
N ALA A 221 0.36 7.56 -22.77
CA ALA A 221 -1.01 7.45 -23.27
C ALA A 221 -1.30 6.08 -23.91
N ARG A 222 -2.48 5.52 -23.61
CA ARG A 222 -2.94 4.20 -24.07
C ARG A 222 -4.44 4.28 -24.39
N PRO A 223 -4.97 3.55 -25.39
CA PRO A 223 -6.41 3.50 -25.67
C PRO A 223 -7.23 3.12 -24.42
N GLY A 224 -8.42 3.69 -24.28
CA GLY A 224 -9.30 3.51 -23.11
C GLY A 224 -8.80 4.11 -21.78
N VAL A 225 -7.54 4.55 -21.69
CA VAL A 225 -6.94 5.06 -20.45
C VAL A 225 -6.95 6.59 -20.43
N VAL A 226 -7.68 7.16 -19.48
CA VAL A 226 -7.85 8.60 -19.28
C VAL A 226 -7.09 9.10 -18.04
N ASN A 227 -7.15 10.41 -17.78
CA ASN A 227 -6.38 11.08 -16.72
C ASN A 227 -4.84 10.92 -16.87
N VAL A 228 -4.36 10.76 -18.10
CA VAL A 228 -2.94 10.62 -18.44
C VAL A 228 -2.27 11.99 -18.54
N VAL A 229 -1.79 12.51 -17.41
CA VAL A 229 -0.92 13.70 -17.40
C VAL A 229 0.35 13.43 -18.23
N PRO A 230 0.77 14.33 -19.14
CA PRO A 230 1.98 14.16 -19.95
C PRO A 230 3.28 14.39 -19.14
N ALA A 231 4.41 14.03 -19.73
CA ALA A 231 5.70 13.95 -19.01
C ALA A 231 6.33 15.32 -18.69
N ASP A 232 6.13 16.31 -19.54
CA ASP A 232 6.55 17.70 -19.38
C ASP A 232 5.94 18.36 -18.13
N VAL A 233 4.62 18.20 -17.93
CA VAL A 233 3.91 18.70 -16.73
C VAL A 233 4.50 18.07 -15.46
N LYS A 234 4.85 16.78 -15.49
CA LYS A 234 5.52 16.08 -14.36
C LYS A 234 6.92 16.65 -14.11
N TRP A 235 7.70 16.93 -15.16
CA TRP A 235 9.01 17.57 -15.03
C TRP A 235 8.94 18.99 -14.47
N ASP A 236 7.93 19.77 -14.86
CA ASP A 236 7.80 21.16 -14.42
C ASP A 236 7.11 21.30 -13.06
N LEU A 237 6.32 20.30 -12.62
CA LEU A 237 5.99 20.07 -11.20
C LEU A 237 7.26 19.78 -10.37
N ALA A 238 8.09 18.81 -10.81
CA ALA A 238 9.34 18.45 -10.13
C ALA A 238 10.33 19.64 -10.00
N ARG A 239 10.37 20.51 -11.02
CA ARG A 239 11.16 21.76 -11.04
C ARG A 239 10.47 22.94 -10.34
N LYS A 240 9.26 22.77 -9.80
CA LYS A 240 8.44 23.83 -9.16
C LYS A 240 8.14 25.04 -10.06
N LYS A 241 8.08 24.82 -11.38
CA LYS A 241 7.67 25.84 -12.37
C LYS A 241 6.16 25.99 -12.49
N VAL A 242 5.40 24.94 -12.17
CA VAL A 242 3.93 24.98 -12.19
C VAL A 242 3.43 25.90 -11.09
N VAL A 243 2.85 27.04 -11.49
CA VAL A 243 2.14 27.94 -10.59
C VAL A 243 0.80 27.30 -10.18
N LEU A 244 0.55 27.30 -8.88
CA LEU A 244 -0.67 26.83 -8.21
C LEU A 244 -1.23 28.01 -7.41
N GLU A 245 -1.85 28.93 -8.14
CA GLU A 245 -2.18 30.28 -7.67
C GLU A 245 -3.31 30.29 -6.64
N LYS A 246 -4.31 29.40 -6.77
CA LYS A 246 -5.45 29.35 -5.84
C LYS A 246 -4.97 28.94 -4.45
N SER A 247 -4.16 27.87 -4.38
CA SER A 247 -3.58 27.37 -3.13
C SER A 247 -2.51 28.28 -2.58
N GLU A 248 -1.70 28.97 -3.39
CA GLU A 248 -0.75 29.97 -2.86
C GLU A 248 -1.45 31.21 -2.30
N THR A 249 -2.54 31.66 -2.92
CA THR A 249 -3.35 32.77 -2.42
C THR A 249 -4.05 32.39 -1.12
N TYR A 250 -4.69 31.21 -1.08
CA TYR A 250 -5.36 30.73 0.12
C TYR A 250 -4.38 30.37 1.27
N VAL A 251 -3.17 29.88 0.99
CA VAL A 251 -2.15 29.67 2.02
C VAL A 251 -1.73 31.00 2.65
N LYS A 252 -1.44 32.04 1.85
CA LYS A 252 -1.12 33.38 2.35
C LYS A 252 -2.26 33.96 3.21
N TRP A 253 -3.51 33.70 2.83
CA TRP A 253 -4.71 34.06 3.60
C TRP A 253 -4.80 33.27 4.92
N LEU A 254 -4.61 31.94 4.88
CA LEU A 254 -4.73 31.05 6.03
C LEU A 254 -3.64 31.31 7.08
N ASP A 255 -2.43 31.68 6.65
CA ASP A 255 -1.35 32.10 7.54
C ASP A 255 -1.67 33.43 8.22
N ARG A 256 -2.31 34.38 7.50
CA ARG A 256 -2.78 35.66 8.06
C ARG A 256 -3.93 35.48 9.06
N ASP A 257 -4.96 34.69 8.72
CA ASP A 257 -6.04 34.30 9.65
C ASP A 257 -5.46 33.66 10.91
N SER A 258 -4.50 32.73 10.75
CA SER A 258 -3.90 32.03 11.89
C SER A 258 -3.15 33.00 12.81
N GLN A 259 -2.49 34.03 12.27
CA GLN A 259 -1.86 35.10 13.06
C GLN A 259 -2.88 35.99 13.76
N ILE A 260 -3.97 36.38 13.10
CA ILE A 260 -5.05 37.19 13.69
C ILE A 260 -5.71 36.41 14.84
N THR A 261 -6.07 35.16 14.60
CA THR A 261 -6.68 34.27 15.61
C THR A 261 -5.73 34.04 16.80
N HIS A 262 -4.41 33.91 16.58
CA HIS A 262 -3.43 33.78 17.66
C HIS A 262 -3.31 35.06 18.51
N LYS A 263 -3.40 36.26 17.91
CA LYS A 263 -3.45 37.53 18.66
C LYS A 263 -4.70 37.62 19.53
N ILE A 264 -5.87 37.28 18.96
CA ILE A 264 -7.15 37.26 19.70
C ILE A 264 -7.11 36.26 20.86
N TYR A 265 -6.53 35.07 20.66
CA TYR A 265 -6.41 34.05 21.71
C TYR A 265 -5.47 34.48 22.84
N ASN A 266 -4.27 34.97 22.53
CA ASN A 266 -3.32 35.45 23.55
C ASN A 266 -3.93 36.57 24.41
N ARG A 267 -4.60 37.54 23.78
CA ARG A 267 -5.24 38.65 24.50
C ARG A 267 -6.43 38.19 25.35
N LYS A 268 -7.17 37.16 24.92
CA LYS A 268 -8.18 36.47 25.77
C LYS A 268 -7.58 35.72 26.97
N GLN A 269 -6.30 35.34 26.94
CA GLN A 269 -5.61 34.70 28.08
C GLN A 269 -4.90 35.70 29.01
N GLY A 270 -5.00 37.01 28.78
CA GLY A 270 -4.48 38.03 29.70
C GLY A 270 -2.96 38.14 29.75
N THR A 271 -2.25 37.72 28.71
CA THR A 271 -0.76 37.81 28.64
C THR A 271 -0.25 39.15 28.09
N GLU A 272 -1.07 40.19 28.08
CA GLU A 272 -0.73 41.58 27.74
C GLU A 272 -1.46 42.51 28.74
N ASP A 273 -0.79 43.52 29.28
CA ASP A 273 -1.29 44.36 30.41
C ASP A 273 -2.40 45.37 30.03
N THR A 274 -3.20 45.10 28.99
CA THR A 274 -4.30 45.97 28.56
C THR A 274 -5.60 45.19 28.34
N PRO A 275 -6.74 45.64 28.92
CA PRO A 275 -8.03 45.02 28.65
C PRO A 275 -8.40 45.16 27.17
N ALA A 276 -9.07 44.15 26.62
CA ALA A 276 -9.40 44.12 25.20
C ALA A 276 -10.51 45.14 24.85
N ASP A 277 -10.13 46.22 24.17
CA ASP A 277 -11.08 47.16 23.55
C ASP A 277 -12.01 46.39 22.57
N PRO A 278 -13.34 46.44 22.75
CA PRO A 278 -14.30 45.84 21.83
C PRO A 278 -14.11 46.29 20.38
N LYS A 279 -13.79 47.58 20.14
CA LYS A 279 -13.58 48.12 18.79
C LYS A 279 -12.41 47.47 18.09
N LEU A 280 -11.30 47.23 18.78
CA LEU A 280 -10.13 46.61 18.16
C LEU A 280 -10.38 45.13 17.82
N LEU A 281 -11.28 44.46 18.54
CA LEU A 281 -11.77 43.12 18.19
C LEU A 281 -12.72 43.13 16.98
N GLU A 282 -13.45 44.22 16.79
CA GLU A 282 -14.31 44.50 15.63
C GLU A 282 -13.50 44.87 14.38
N GLU A 283 -12.47 45.70 14.51
CA GLU A 283 -11.49 46.00 13.46
C GLU A 283 -10.72 44.76 13.00
N LEU A 284 -10.32 43.87 13.92
CA LEU A 284 -9.69 42.59 13.59
C LEU A 284 -10.65 41.60 12.89
N ARG A 285 -11.97 41.78 13.05
CA ARG A 285 -12.99 41.07 12.25
C ARG A 285 -13.19 41.75 10.89
N ALA A 286 -13.17 43.08 10.81
CA ALA A 286 -13.30 43.83 9.55
C ALA A 286 -12.11 43.64 8.59
N GLN A 287 -10.96 43.16 9.08
CA GLN A 287 -9.81 42.74 8.25
C GLN A 287 -9.97 41.33 7.63
N PHE A 288 -11.07 40.63 7.89
CA PHE A 288 -11.40 39.36 7.27
C PHE A 288 -11.80 39.55 5.81
N VAL A 289 -11.45 38.58 4.97
CA VAL A 289 -11.78 38.55 3.54
C VAL A 289 -12.31 37.15 3.24
N ASP A 290 -13.43 37.05 2.55
CA ASP A 290 -14.07 35.77 2.22
C ASP A 290 -13.15 34.83 1.39
N PRO A 291 -13.29 33.50 1.53
CA PRO A 291 -12.61 32.55 0.66
C PRO A 291 -13.11 32.67 -0.79
N PRO A 292 -12.23 32.67 -1.81
CA PRO A 292 -12.58 33.02 -3.20
C PRO A 292 -13.43 31.99 -3.97
N LEU A 293 -13.82 30.88 -3.35
CA LEU A 293 -14.86 29.94 -3.79
C LEU A 293 -15.51 29.34 -2.53
N LYS A 294 -16.85 29.23 -2.52
CA LYS A 294 -17.65 28.78 -1.38
C LYS A 294 -18.25 27.37 -1.64
N PRO A 295 -18.62 26.58 -0.60
CA PRO A 295 -18.88 25.15 -0.80
C PRO A 295 -20.17 24.80 -1.57
N SER A 296 -21.12 25.74 -1.68
CA SER A 296 -22.34 25.60 -2.47
C SER A 296 -22.11 25.51 -3.99
N GLU A 297 -21.04 26.15 -4.51
CA GLU A 297 -20.71 26.31 -5.93
C GLU A 297 -20.15 25.02 -6.57
N LYS A 298 -20.02 23.96 -5.77
CA LYS A 298 -19.49 22.65 -6.13
C LYS A 298 -20.50 21.81 -6.92
N ARG A 299 -19.99 20.87 -7.72
CA ARG A 299 -20.80 19.87 -8.42
C ARG A 299 -21.45 18.91 -7.42
N LYS A 300 -22.75 18.67 -7.56
CA LYS A 300 -23.52 17.71 -6.75
C LYS A 300 -23.17 16.28 -7.14
N ILE A 301 -23.20 15.36 -6.18
CA ILE A 301 -22.87 13.92 -6.36
C ILE A 301 -23.96 13.06 -5.72
N TYR A 302 -24.02 11.78 -6.10
CA TYR A 302 -24.98 10.81 -5.54
C TYR A 302 -24.32 9.64 -4.80
N PHE A 303 -24.95 9.19 -3.72
CA PHE A 303 -24.74 7.88 -3.12
C PHE A 303 -26.12 7.33 -2.70
N GLY A 304 -26.43 6.10 -3.08
CA GLY A 304 -27.69 5.41 -2.80
C GLY A 304 -27.53 3.89 -2.71
N ARG A 305 -28.64 3.20 -2.43
CA ARG A 305 -28.69 1.75 -2.18
C ARG A 305 -28.23 0.92 -3.38
N GLU A 306 -28.38 1.46 -4.58
CA GLU A 306 -27.96 0.89 -5.86
C GLU A 306 -26.51 1.22 -6.23
N THR A 307 -25.78 1.98 -5.39
CA THR A 307 -24.40 2.40 -5.65
C THR A 307 -23.37 1.73 -4.70
N PRO A 308 -23.11 0.42 -4.82
CA PRO A 308 -22.04 -0.22 -4.05
C PRO A 308 -20.67 0.34 -4.47
N VAL A 309 -19.86 0.70 -3.47
CA VAL A 309 -18.62 1.46 -3.65
C VAL A 309 -17.42 0.55 -3.51
N LEU A 310 -16.52 0.53 -4.50
CA LEU A 310 -15.22 -0.12 -4.37
C LEU A 310 -14.27 0.78 -3.55
N ALA A 311 -13.67 0.22 -2.50
CA ALA A 311 -12.74 0.95 -1.65
C ALA A 311 -11.45 1.36 -2.39
N PRO A 312 -10.81 2.48 -2.01
CA PRO A 312 -9.41 2.72 -2.32
C PRO A 312 -8.54 1.67 -1.61
N LEU A 313 -7.78 0.89 -2.39
CA LEU A 313 -7.05 -0.29 -1.95
C LEU A 313 -5.57 -0.20 -2.36
N THR A 314 -4.67 0.24 -1.47
CA THR A 314 -3.25 0.35 -1.82
C THR A 314 -2.65 -1.01 -2.22
N THR A 315 -1.85 -1.04 -3.28
CA THR A 315 -1.29 -2.19 -4.02
C THR A 315 -2.27 -3.08 -4.79
N GLN A 316 -3.59 -2.82 -4.74
CA GLN A 316 -4.63 -3.71 -5.28
C GLN A 316 -5.71 -2.99 -6.10
N GLY A 317 -6.01 -1.73 -5.80
CA GLY A 317 -6.98 -0.85 -6.48
C GLY A 317 -6.47 -0.27 -7.79
N ASN A 318 -5.61 -1.02 -8.48
CA ASN A 318 -5.08 -0.68 -9.79
C ASN A 318 -6.18 -0.66 -10.85
N LEU A 319 -5.95 0.06 -11.95
CA LEU A 319 -6.95 0.27 -13.02
C LEU A 319 -7.55 -1.07 -13.54
N PRO A 320 -6.77 -2.13 -13.82
CA PRO A 320 -7.33 -3.44 -14.21
C PRO A 320 -8.30 -4.03 -13.18
N PHE A 321 -7.98 -3.98 -11.88
CA PHE A 321 -8.87 -4.47 -10.84
C PHE A 321 -10.17 -3.65 -10.72
N ARG A 322 -10.07 -2.31 -10.83
CA ARG A 322 -11.25 -1.44 -10.77
C ARG A 322 -12.16 -1.62 -11.98
N ARG A 323 -11.60 -1.80 -13.19
CA ARG A 323 -12.35 -2.12 -14.41
C ARG A 323 -13.09 -3.45 -14.24
N LEU A 324 -12.41 -4.51 -13.80
CA LEU A 324 -13.05 -5.80 -13.50
C LEU A 324 -14.20 -5.67 -12.49
N CYS A 325 -14.06 -4.87 -11.44
CA CYS A 325 -15.14 -4.60 -10.50
C CYS A 325 -16.29 -3.79 -11.11
N THR A 326 -15.99 -2.81 -11.97
CA THR A 326 -16.99 -1.98 -12.66
C THR A 326 -17.83 -2.81 -13.64
N ASP A 327 -17.17 -3.69 -14.40
CA ASP A 327 -17.81 -4.63 -15.34
C ASP A 327 -18.67 -5.69 -14.62
N LEU A 328 -18.40 -5.92 -13.33
CA LEU A 328 -19.16 -6.78 -12.42
C LEU A 328 -20.19 -6.02 -11.57
N GLY A 329 -20.42 -4.73 -11.85
CA GLY A 329 -21.54 -3.96 -11.26
C GLY A 329 -21.15 -2.89 -10.25
N ALA A 330 -19.86 -2.68 -9.92
CA ALA A 330 -19.45 -1.58 -9.04
C ALA A 330 -19.82 -0.21 -9.65
N GLN A 331 -20.41 0.66 -8.84
CA GLN A 331 -20.92 1.96 -9.34
C GLN A 331 -20.01 3.15 -9.05
N ILE A 332 -19.16 3.04 -8.04
CA ILE A 332 -18.25 4.11 -7.62
C ILE A 332 -16.90 3.46 -7.30
N THR A 333 -15.82 4.01 -7.86
CA THR A 333 -14.45 3.51 -7.72
C THR A 333 -13.53 4.62 -7.24
N TYR A 334 -12.44 4.25 -6.58
CA TYR A 334 -11.42 5.19 -6.13
C TYR A 334 -10.03 4.76 -6.59
N SER A 335 -9.15 5.72 -6.86
CA SER A 335 -7.72 5.47 -7.01
C SER A 335 -7.14 4.78 -5.78
N GLU A 336 -5.94 4.21 -5.93
CA GLU A 336 -5.11 3.95 -4.76
C GLU A 336 -4.74 5.26 -4.04
N MET A 337 -4.41 5.16 -2.75
CA MET A 337 -4.03 6.30 -1.91
C MET A 337 -2.71 6.92 -2.41
N ALA A 338 -2.78 8.08 -3.09
CA ALA A 338 -1.61 8.83 -3.50
C ALA A 338 -1.07 9.75 -2.40
N MET A 339 0.24 9.95 -2.33
CA MET A 339 0.88 10.83 -1.36
C MET A 339 1.01 12.25 -1.93
N GLY A 340 0.32 13.22 -1.31
CA GLY A 340 0.16 14.57 -1.87
C GLY A 340 1.47 15.34 -2.12
N LEU A 341 2.52 15.10 -1.31
CA LEU A 341 3.83 15.74 -1.51
C LEU A 341 4.60 15.15 -2.71
N PRO A 342 4.81 13.82 -2.81
CA PRO A 342 5.23 13.15 -4.04
C PRO A 342 4.43 13.53 -5.30
N LEU A 343 3.11 13.70 -5.20
CA LEU A 343 2.26 14.10 -6.32
C LEU A 343 2.60 15.50 -6.86
N ILE A 344 2.69 16.52 -5.97
CA ILE A 344 3.09 17.88 -6.39
C ILE A 344 4.59 18.00 -6.73
N GLN A 345 5.40 16.99 -6.40
CA GLN A 345 6.78 16.83 -6.89
C GLN A 345 6.83 16.15 -8.28
N GLY A 346 5.70 15.85 -8.91
CA GLY A 346 5.67 15.23 -10.24
C GLY A 346 6.13 13.77 -10.28
N GLN A 347 6.16 13.07 -9.14
CA GLN A 347 6.66 11.69 -9.10
C GLN A 347 5.79 10.75 -9.95
N LYS A 348 6.41 10.03 -10.89
CA LYS A 348 5.70 9.24 -11.91
C LYS A 348 4.77 8.16 -11.33
N GLY A 349 5.13 7.56 -10.19
CA GLY A 349 4.34 6.53 -9.53
C GLY A 349 2.97 7.05 -9.08
N GLU A 350 2.95 8.18 -8.37
CA GLU A 350 1.72 8.83 -7.88
C GLU A 350 0.78 9.18 -9.05
N TRP A 351 1.32 9.78 -10.11
CA TRP A 351 0.56 10.12 -11.32
C TRP A 351 0.13 8.89 -12.15
N ALA A 352 0.66 7.69 -11.88
CA ALA A 352 0.14 6.45 -12.44
C ALA A 352 -1.09 5.94 -11.66
N LEU A 353 -1.17 6.17 -10.35
CA LEU A 353 -2.35 5.84 -9.53
C LEU A 353 -3.59 6.64 -9.96
N MET A 354 -3.38 7.84 -10.50
CA MET A 354 -4.41 8.76 -10.98
C MET A 354 -5.02 8.38 -12.34
N LYS A 355 -4.51 7.35 -13.03
CA LYS A 355 -5.08 6.89 -14.30
C LYS A 355 -6.40 6.15 -14.07
N ALA A 356 -7.38 6.42 -14.92
CA ALA A 356 -8.70 5.77 -14.92
C ALA A 356 -9.01 5.14 -16.28
N HIS A 357 -10.00 4.26 -16.34
CA HIS A 357 -10.52 3.71 -17.59
C HIS A 357 -11.80 4.45 -18.03
N GLU A 358 -12.07 4.50 -19.33
CA GLU A 358 -13.29 5.10 -19.89
C GLU A 358 -14.59 4.51 -19.32
N SER A 359 -14.61 3.22 -18.93
CA SER A 359 -15.77 2.60 -18.26
C SER A 359 -16.03 3.12 -16.85
N GLU A 360 -15.07 3.81 -16.23
CA GLU A 360 -15.23 4.53 -14.95
C GLU A 360 -15.78 5.97 -15.13
N LEU A 361 -16.00 6.42 -16.38
CA LEU A 361 -16.54 7.74 -16.73
C LEU A 361 -18.06 7.79 -16.92
N ALA A 362 -18.72 6.65 -17.10
CA ALA A 362 -20.18 6.61 -17.07
C ALA A 362 -20.70 7.11 -15.70
N PRO A 363 -21.87 7.72 -15.62
CA PRO A 363 -22.45 8.07 -14.33
C PRO A 363 -22.77 6.81 -13.49
N PRO A 364 -22.87 6.94 -12.16
CA PRO A 364 -23.38 5.86 -11.32
C PRO A 364 -24.88 5.63 -11.60
N ARG A 365 -25.34 4.38 -11.42
CA ARG A 365 -26.78 4.06 -11.43
C ARG A 365 -27.55 4.93 -10.43
N PHE A 366 -28.76 5.30 -10.83
CA PHE A 366 -29.60 6.26 -10.14
C PHE A 366 -31.08 5.85 -10.21
N SER A 367 -31.75 5.88 -9.06
CA SER A 367 -33.14 5.53 -8.86
C SER A 367 -33.86 6.66 -8.12
N SER A 368 -34.63 7.46 -8.86
CA SER A 368 -35.47 8.54 -8.31
C SER A 368 -36.53 8.08 -7.31
N ARG A 369 -36.78 6.76 -7.20
CA ARG A 369 -37.66 6.16 -6.17
C ARG A 369 -37.06 6.23 -4.76
N CYS A 370 -35.75 6.37 -4.63
CA CYS A 370 -35.09 6.60 -3.36
C CYS A 370 -35.08 8.09 -3.07
N GLY A 371 -35.83 8.55 -2.06
CA GLY A 371 -35.89 9.95 -1.59
C GLY A 371 -34.59 10.47 -0.93
N ASN A 372 -33.44 9.97 -1.38
CA ASN A 372 -32.10 10.27 -0.88
C ASN A 372 -31.28 11.15 -1.84
N VAL A 373 -31.92 11.71 -2.86
CA VAL A 373 -31.28 12.57 -3.87
C VAL A 373 -31.07 13.98 -3.30
N VAL A 374 -29.94 14.58 -3.64
CA VAL A 374 -29.64 16.00 -3.36
C VAL A 374 -30.35 16.89 -4.39
N GLU A 375 -30.94 18.00 -3.95
CA GLU A 375 -31.56 18.97 -4.85
C GLU A 375 -30.55 19.54 -5.87
N GLY A 376 -30.97 19.68 -7.12
CA GLY A 376 -30.08 20.10 -8.22
C GLY A 376 -29.07 19.03 -8.65
N TYR A 377 -29.21 17.76 -8.22
CA TYR A 377 -28.36 16.69 -8.72
C TYR A 377 -28.62 16.38 -10.20
N ASP A 378 -27.58 16.55 -11.02
CA ASP A 378 -27.56 16.19 -12.43
C ASP A 378 -26.72 14.92 -12.62
N ASN A 379 -27.39 13.78 -12.80
CA ASN A 379 -26.73 12.50 -13.02
C ASN A 379 -25.85 12.49 -14.29
N SER A 380 -26.16 13.29 -15.31
CA SER A 380 -25.36 13.34 -16.56
C SER A 380 -23.96 13.94 -16.38
N LYS A 381 -23.73 14.67 -15.28
CA LYS A 381 -22.44 15.29 -14.92
C LYS A 381 -21.66 14.52 -13.85
N ASP A 382 -22.23 13.46 -13.28
CA ASP A 382 -21.58 12.59 -12.28
C ASP A 382 -20.77 11.47 -12.98
N LEU A 383 -19.80 10.90 -12.27
CA LEU A 383 -18.84 9.91 -12.77
C LEU A 383 -18.67 8.77 -11.74
N LYS A 384 -18.01 7.65 -12.06
CA LYS A 384 -17.69 6.62 -11.05
C LYS A 384 -16.42 6.91 -10.28
N TRP A 385 -15.40 7.48 -10.95
CA TRP A 385 -14.02 7.50 -10.46
C TRP A 385 -13.65 8.73 -9.61
N GLY A 386 -13.29 8.51 -8.34
CA GLY A 386 -12.65 9.51 -7.47
C GLY A 386 -11.14 9.29 -7.28
N ALA A 387 -10.39 10.35 -6.99
CA ALA A 387 -9.00 10.24 -6.56
C ALA A 387 -8.91 10.31 -5.02
N GLN A 388 -8.20 9.36 -4.39
CA GLN A 388 -7.85 9.46 -2.96
C GLN A 388 -6.41 9.97 -2.78
N ILE A 389 -6.25 11.00 -1.95
CA ILE A 389 -4.96 11.52 -1.53
C ILE A 389 -4.74 11.41 -0.01
N SER A 390 -3.48 11.37 0.39
CA SER A 390 -3.01 11.43 1.78
C SER A 390 -2.03 12.59 1.94
N GLY A 391 -2.18 13.37 3.00
CA GLY A 391 -1.32 14.51 3.29
C GLY A 391 -1.25 14.79 4.79
N ASN A 392 -0.11 15.33 5.24
CA ASN A 392 0.12 15.67 6.65
C ASN A 392 0.10 17.18 6.92
N GLN A 393 -0.18 18.03 5.93
CA GLN A 393 -0.23 19.50 6.09
C GLN A 393 -1.27 20.11 5.15
N ALA A 394 -1.86 21.24 5.57
CA ALA A 394 -2.87 21.97 4.80
C ALA A 394 -2.35 22.39 3.42
N TRP A 395 -1.18 23.04 3.33
CA TRP A 395 -0.61 23.48 2.06
C TRP A 395 -0.31 22.33 1.09
N VAL A 396 0.08 21.15 1.60
CA VAL A 396 0.32 19.95 0.77
C VAL A 396 -1.00 19.44 0.17
N ALA A 397 -2.04 19.31 1.00
CA ALA A 397 -3.34 18.81 0.57
C ALA A 397 -4.02 19.78 -0.41
N MET A 398 -3.88 21.10 -0.19
CA MET A 398 -4.37 22.13 -1.11
C MET A 398 -3.62 22.13 -2.45
N LYS A 399 -2.28 22.12 -2.43
CA LYS A 399 -1.50 22.06 -3.69
C LYS A 399 -1.74 20.77 -4.46
N ALA A 400 -1.95 19.65 -3.77
CA ALA A 400 -2.36 18.39 -4.41
C ALA A 400 -3.76 18.50 -5.03
N ALA A 401 -4.75 19.06 -4.32
CA ALA A 401 -6.11 19.22 -4.84
C ALA A 401 -6.18 20.17 -6.06
N GLU A 402 -5.45 21.30 -6.03
CA GLU A 402 -5.34 22.20 -7.19
C GLU A 402 -4.63 21.50 -8.37
N ALA A 403 -3.51 20.80 -8.12
CA ALA A 403 -2.80 20.08 -9.19
C ALA A 403 -3.63 18.95 -9.81
N LEU A 404 -4.45 18.24 -9.02
CA LEU A 404 -5.39 17.24 -9.52
C LEU A 404 -6.43 17.90 -10.44
N THR A 405 -7.13 18.93 -9.96
CA THR A 405 -8.19 19.60 -10.73
C THR A 405 -7.68 20.37 -11.96
N LYS A 406 -6.40 20.76 -11.97
CA LYS A 406 -5.74 21.42 -13.10
C LYS A 406 -5.31 20.46 -14.22
N TYR A 407 -5.11 19.17 -13.92
CA TYR A 407 -4.53 18.20 -14.88
C TYR A 407 -5.33 16.91 -15.07
N LEU A 408 -6.36 16.64 -14.26
CA LEU A 408 -7.27 15.49 -14.39
C LEU A 408 -8.68 15.99 -14.77
N PRO A 409 -9.06 16.01 -16.06
CA PRO A 409 -10.38 16.49 -16.48
C PRO A 409 -11.52 15.56 -16.05
N HIS A 410 -11.24 14.27 -15.77
CA HIS A 410 -12.25 13.30 -15.41
C HIS A 410 -12.12 12.86 -13.95
N LEU A 411 -12.49 13.74 -13.04
CA LEU A 411 -12.33 13.55 -11.60
C LEU A 411 -13.68 13.73 -10.91
N ARG A 412 -14.25 12.67 -10.31
CA ARG A 412 -15.55 12.75 -9.61
C ARG A 412 -15.47 13.59 -8.35
N VAL A 413 -14.58 13.19 -7.45
CA VAL A 413 -14.35 13.73 -6.10
C VAL A 413 -12.85 13.64 -5.77
N ILE A 414 -12.39 14.43 -4.81
CA ILE A 414 -11.10 14.21 -4.14
C ILE A 414 -11.36 13.73 -2.72
N ASP A 415 -10.97 12.50 -2.41
CA ASP A 415 -11.08 11.92 -1.08
C ASP A 415 -9.81 12.15 -0.26
N LEU A 416 -9.95 12.73 0.94
CA LEU A 416 -8.86 12.83 1.89
C LEU A 416 -8.82 11.60 2.79
N ASN A 417 -7.73 10.85 2.72
CA ASN A 417 -7.50 9.69 3.57
C ASN A 417 -7.14 10.12 5.00
N CYS A 418 -8.07 9.88 5.93
CA CYS A 418 -7.88 10.05 7.37
C CYS A 418 -7.96 8.72 8.14
N GLY A 419 -7.91 7.58 7.44
CA GLY A 419 -8.17 6.25 7.98
C GLY A 419 -7.04 5.23 7.78
N CYS A 420 -6.00 5.59 7.02
CA CYS A 420 -4.85 4.74 6.74
C CYS A 420 -4.08 4.40 8.04
N PRO A 421 -3.93 3.10 8.39
CA PRO A 421 -3.32 2.68 9.66
C PRO A 421 -1.80 2.47 9.60
N ILE A 422 -1.21 2.58 8.40
CA ILE A 422 0.21 2.33 8.12
C ILE A 422 1.07 3.22 9.01
N ASP A 423 2.04 2.63 9.69
CA ASP A 423 2.80 3.32 10.74
C ASP A 423 3.66 4.46 10.19
N LEU A 424 4.28 4.26 9.02
CA LEU A 424 5.01 5.31 8.30
C LEU A 424 4.10 6.51 7.96
N VAL A 425 2.87 6.26 7.49
CA VAL A 425 1.91 7.32 7.15
C VAL A 425 1.45 8.05 8.43
N TYR A 426 1.10 7.28 9.47
CA TYR A 426 0.72 7.82 10.79
C TYR A 426 1.83 8.67 11.42
N GLN A 427 3.09 8.20 11.39
CA GLN A 427 4.25 8.90 11.96
C GLN A 427 4.52 10.25 11.29
N THR A 428 4.23 10.40 9.99
CA THR A 428 4.31 11.72 9.32
C THR A 428 3.19 12.69 9.73
N GLY A 429 2.16 12.23 10.45
CA GLY A 429 0.96 13.00 10.78
C GLY A 429 -0.10 12.99 9.66
N ALA A 430 -0.06 12.02 8.75
CA ALA A 430 -1.07 11.77 7.71
C ALA A 430 -1.97 10.57 8.05
N GLY A 431 -2.96 10.28 7.20
CA GLY A 431 -3.85 9.14 7.38
C GLY A 431 -4.57 9.21 8.74
N SER A 432 -4.58 8.10 9.48
CA SER A 432 -5.17 8.06 10.82
C SER A 432 -4.55 9.00 11.85
N GLY A 433 -3.38 9.61 11.59
CA GLY A 433 -2.82 10.68 12.43
C GLY A 433 -3.64 11.98 12.41
N LEU A 434 -4.47 12.19 11.39
CA LEU A 434 -5.38 13.34 11.30
C LEU A 434 -6.53 13.27 12.32
N LEU A 435 -6.89 12.06 12.80
CA LEU A 435 -8.00 11.85 13.74
C LEU A 435 -7.70 12.41 15.15
N ASP A 436 -6.43 12.51 15.53
CA ASP A 436 -5.99 13.16 16.78
C ASP A 436 -5.74 14.67 16.59
N THR A 437 -5.89 15.23 15.37
CA THR A 437 -5.68 16.66 15.06
C THR A 437 -6.87 17.34 14.35
N PRO A 438 -8.08 17.34 14.95
CA PRO A 438 -9.33 17.78 14.30
C PRO A 438 -9.30 19.20 13.71
N ASN A 439 -8.70 20.19 14.38
CA ASN A 439 -8.59 21.57 13.87
C ASN A 439 -7.76 21.65 12.58
N LYS A 440 -6.78 20.77 12.42
CA LYS A 440 -5.90 20.68 11.24
C LYS A 440 -6.61 20.03 10.07
N LEU A 441 -7.38 18.97 10.36
CA LEU A 441 -8.25 18.28 9.40
C LEU A 441 -9.35 19.22 8.86
N GLU A 442 -9.97 20.04 9.73
CA GLU A 442 -10.93 21.07 9.31
C GLU A 442 -10.27 22.13 8.38
N LYS A 443 -9.09 22.65 8.74
CA LYS A 443 -8.33 23.59 7.88
C LYS A 443 -7.91 22.96 6.55
N MET A 444 -7.61 21.66 6.52
CA MET A 444 -7.34 20.90 5.29
C MET A 444 -8.57 20.82 4.39
N VAL A 445 -9.72 20.37 4.91
CA VAL A 445 -10.95 20.21 4.10
C VAL A 445 -11.46 21.54 3.57
N ARG A 446 -11.53 22.59 4.40
CA ARG A 446 -11.91 23.95 3.96
C ARG A 446 -11.04 24.43 2.81
N GLY A 447 -9.71 24.39 2.98
CA GLY A 447 -8.78 24.84 1.95
C GLY A 447 -8.78 23.98 0.69
N MET A 448 -8.95 22.66 0.82
CA MET A 448 -9.13 21.76 -0.33
C MET A 448 -10.39 22.11 -1.12
N ASN A 449 -11.50 22.44 -0.45
CA ASN A 449 -12.72 22.92 -1.11
C ASN A 449 -12.46 24.22 -1.89
N THR A 450 -11.85 25.24 -1.28
CA THR A 450 -11.60 26.53 -1.95
C THR A 450 -10.79 26.43 -3.24
N VAL A 451 -9.82 25.50 -3.32
CA VAL A 451 -8.89 25.43 -4.47
C VAL A 451 -9.35 24.50 -5.60
N SER A 452 -10.23 23.54 -5.31
CA SER A 452 -10.60 22.44 -6.23
C SER A 452 -11.71 22.76 -7.24
N GLY A 453 -12.00 24.04 -7.51
CA GLY A 453 -12.98 24.44 -8.52
C GLY A 453 -14.36 23.84 -8.26
N GLU A 454 -14.98 23.18 -9.24
CA GLU A 454 -16.25 22.47 -9.07
C GLU A 454 -16.13 21.11 -8.33
N VAL A 455 -14.94 20.52 -8.23
CA VAL A 455 -14.77 19.15 -7.72
C VAL A 455 -14.97 19.12 -6.20
N PRO A 456 -15.89 18.29 -5.67
CA PRO A 456 -16.17 18.21 -4.24
C PRO A 456 -15.15 17.35 -3.48
N ILE A 457 -15.01 17.65 -2.19
CA ILE A 457 -14.12 16.94 -1.26
C ILE A 457 -14.91 15.93 -0.42
N THR A 458 -14.40 14.70 -0.33
CA THR A 458 -14.88 13.66 0.59
C THR A 458 -13.79 13.27 1.60
N VAL A 459 -14.15 12.55 2.66
CA VAL A 459 -13.18 12.04 3.65
C VAL A 459 -13.40 10.57 3.96
N LYS A 460 -12.29 9.83 4.18
CA LYS A 460 -12.33 8.45 4.66
C LYS A 460 -11.71 8.30 6.05
N LEU A 461 -12.56 8.05 7.05
CA LEU A 461 -12.25 7.99 8.48
C LEU A 461 -12.09 6.55 9.01
N ARG A 462 -11.66 6.46 10.28
CA ARG A 462 -11.75 5.28 11.18
C ARG A 462 -12.45 5.72 12.47
N THR A 463 -12.94 4.78 13.29
CA THR A 463 -13.65 5.11 14.55
C THR A 463 -12.81 5.94 15.53
N GLY A 464 -11.48 5.78 15.49
CA GLY A 464 -10.50 6.59 16.21
C GLY A 464 -9.09 6.03 16.07
N VAL A 465 -8.09 6.64 16.72
CA VAL A 465 -6.72 6.10 16.72
C VAL A 465 -6.59 4.88 17.65
N ARG A 466 -7.22 4.93 18.83
CA ARG A 466 -7.04 3.95 19.90
C ARG A 466 -8.25 3.03 20.05
N ASP A 467 -8.03 1.80 20.49
CA ASP A 467 -9.13 0.91 20.89
C ASP A 467 -9.82 1.44 22.16
N GLY A 468 -11.13 1.22 22.29
CA GLY A 468 -11.94 1.73 23.41
C GLY A 468 -12.00 3.26 23.58
N ARG A 469 -11.48 4.05 22.63
CA ARG A 469 -11.54 5.52 22.62
C ARG A 469 -11.89 6.04 21.23
N PRO A 470 -13.16 5.91 20.78
CA PRO A 470 -13.59 6.45 19.52
C PRO A 470 -13.53 7.99 19.53
N THR A 471 -13.25 8.58 18.37
CA THR A 471 -13.22 10.03 18.14
C THR A 471 -14.06 10.46 16.94
N ALA A 472 -14.60 9.53 16.15
CA ALA A 472 -15.24 9.82 14.88
C ALA A 472 -16.48 10.73 14.99
N GLN A 473 -17.39 10.53 15.96
CA GLN A 473 -18.56 11.40 16.16
C GLN A 473 -18.19 12.90 16.20
N ARG A 474 -17.20 13.27 17.03
CA ARG A 474 -16.67 14.65 17.15
C ARG A 474 -15.95 15.16 15.88
N ILE A 475 -15.40 14.25 15.08
CA ILE A 475 -14.75 14.59 13.80
C ILE A 475 -15.80 14.80 12.72
N ILE A 476 -16.84 13.98 12.69
CA ILE A 476 -18.00 14.06 11.78
C ILE A 476 -18.74 15.37 12.03
N GLU A 477 -19.12 15.65 13.28
CA GLU A 477 -19.71 16.93 13.70
C GLU A 477 -18.90 18.13 13.20
N ARG A 478 -17.58 18.11 13.44
CA ARG A 478 -16.67 19.18 13.02
C ARG A 478 -16.55 19.28 11.50
N LEU A 479 -16.55 18.18 10.76
CA LEU A 479 -16.42 18.19 9.30
C LEU A 479 -17.75 18.52 8.59
N ALA A 480 -18.87 18.37 9.28
CA ALA A 480 -20.17 18.81 8.82
C ALA A 480 -20.40 20.30 9.09
N PHE A 481 -20.27 20.74 10.34
CA PHE A 481 -20.71 22.07 10.79
C PHE A 481 -19.56 23.01 11.21
N GLY A 482 -18.31 22.52 11.24
CA GLY A 482 -17.15 23.31 11.66
C GLY A 482 -17.04 23.50 13.17
N ASN A 483 -15.89 24.03 13.59
CA ASN A 483 -15.70 24.58 14.93
C ASN A 483 -16.67 25.73 15.21
N ALA A 484 -17.08 25.96 16.46
CA ALA A 484 -17.83 27.18 16.81
C ALA A 484 -17.08 28.45 16.35
N ASP A 485 -15.79 28.59 16.69
CA ASP A 485 -14.99 29.77 16.31
C ASP A 485 -14.88 30.04 14.79
N PHE A 486 -15.16 29.03 13.95
CA PHE A 486 -15.10 29.11 12.48
C PHE A 486 -16.48 29.06 11.81
N ARG A 487 -17.50 28.43 12.41
CA ARG A 487 -18.86 28.28 11.86
C ARG A 487 -19.47 29.64 11.57
N ASP A 488 -19.41 30.52 12.57
CA ASP A 488 -19.96 31.87 12.54
C ASP A 488 -19.26 32.82 11.53
N ARG A 489 -18.16 32.39 10.89
CA ARG A 489 -17.34 33.21 9.97
C ARG A 489 -17.08 32.57 8.61
N LEU A 490 -17.13 31.25 8.52
CA LEU A 490 -16.74 30.45 7.34
C LEU A 490 -17.77 29.36 7.01
N GLY A 491 -18.91 29.32 7.70
CA GLY A 491 -19.95 28.32 7.51
C GLY A 491 -19.45 26.88 7.72
N ALA A 492 -20.08 25.94 7.01
CA ALA A 492 -19.71 24.53 6.98
C ALA A 492 -18.33 24.32 6.30
N PRO A 493 -17.53 23.30 6.69
CA PRO A 493 -16.30 22.95 5.97
C PRO A 493 -16.52 22.45 4.54
N GLY A 494 -17.76 22.11 4.16
CA GLY A 494 -18.13 21.70 2.81
C GLY A 494 -17.85 20.23 2.47
N THR A 495 -17.79 19.35 3.47
CA THR A 495 -17.55 17.91 3.23
C THR A 495 -18.76 17.28 2.52
N ALA A 496 -18.60 16.80 1.28
CA ALA A 496 -19.74 16.30 0.49
C ALA A 496 -20.17 14.88 0.88
N ALA A 497 -19.23 14.05 1.32
CA ALA A 497 -19.50 12.71 1.86
C ALA A 497 -18.43 12.28 2.86
N MET A 498 -18.81 11.45 3.83
CA MET A 498 -17.89 10.84 4.80
C MET A 498 -18.02 9.32 4.80
N THR A 499 -16.90 8.61 4.63
CA THR A 499 -16.84 7.15 4.79
C THR A 499 -16.26 6.78 6.16
N LEU A 500 -16.97 6.00 6.97
CA LEU A 500 -16.47 5.52 8.26
C LEU A 500 -16.10 4.03 8.20
N HIS A 501 -14.80 3.72 8.35
CA HIS A 501 -14.38 2.34 8.63
C HIS A 501 -14.65 2.00 10.10
N GLY A 502 -15.45 0.95 10.35
CA GLY A 502 -15.89 0.50 11.68
C GLY A 502 -14.80 -0.10 12.58
N ARG A 503 -13.55 0.36 12.46
CA ARG A 503 -12.42 -0.04 13.32
C ARG A 503 -11.57 1.15 13.71
N SER A 504 -10.90 1.06 14.85
CA SER A 504 -9.84 2.02 15.21
C SER A 504 -8.55 1.74 14.41
N ARG A 505 -7.57 2.66 14.42
CA ARG A 505 -6.23 2.37 13.87
C ARG A 505 -5.61 1.16 14.57
N GLN A 506 -5.57 1.17 15.89
CA GLN A 506 -4.94 0.10 16.69
C GLN A 506 -5.52 -1.30 16.40
N GLN A 507 -6.83 -1.40 16.17
CA GLN A 507 -7.48 -2.66 15.81
C GLN A 507 -7.04 -3.21 14.44
N ARG A 508 -6.46 -2.40 13.54
CA ARG A 508 -6.13 -2.71 12.13
C ARG A 508 -7.24 -3.47 11.41
N TYR A 509 -7.20 -4.81 11.47
CA TYR A 509 -8.21 -5.76 10.99
C TYR A 509 -8.50 -6.92 11.97
N THR A 510 -7.85 -7.00 13.14
CA THR A 510 -7.83 -8.17 14.07
C THR A 510 -9.11 -8.37 14.89
N LYS A 511 -10.04 -7.42 14.84
CA LYS A 511 -11.41 -7.54 15.36
C LYS A 511 -12.40 -7.39 14.20
N LYS A 512 -13.66 -7.78 14.37
CA LYS A 512 -14.74 -7.43 13.43
C LYS A 512 -14.91 -5.91 13.32
N ALA A 513 -15.47 -5.42 12.22
CA ALA A 513 -15.97 -4.05 12.14
C ALA A 513 -17.17 -3.87 13.10
N ASN A 514 -17.15 -2.82 13.92
CA ASN A 514 -18.30 -2.40 14.71
C ASN A 514 -19.24 -1.57 13.81
N TRP A 515 -20.40 -2.15 13.48
CA TRP A 515 -21.45 -1.52 12.69
C TRP A 515 -22.51 -0.79 13.55
N GLU A 516 -22.63 -1.12 14.83
CA GLU A 516 -23.48 -0.41 15.80
C GLU A 516 -22.98 1.04 15.95
N TYR A 517 -21.67 1.23 16.10
CA TYR A 517 -21.04 2.55 16.13
C TYR A 517 -21.10 3.29 14.79
N ILE A 518 -21.21 2.58 13.66
CA ILE A 518 -21.52 3.21 12.36
C ILE A 518 -22.98 3.71 12.37
N ALA A 519 -23.92 2.93 12.90
CA ALA A 519 -25.32 3.33 13.05
C ALA A 519 -25.48 4.55 13.97
N GLU A 520 -24.77 4.59 15.10
CA GLU A 520 -24.69 5.78 15.97
C GLU A 520 -24.23 7.02 15.19
N CYS A 521 -23.20 6.89 14.35
CA CYS A 521 -22.67 8.00 13.55
C CYS A 521 -23.63 8.43 12.43
N ALA A 522 -24.36 7.48 11.82
CA ALA A 522 -25.37 7.77 10.79
C ALA A 522 -26.58 8.50 11.39
N ALA A 523 -27.11 7.97 12.50
CA ALA A 523 -28.19 8.60 13.26
C ALA A 523 -27.80 9.99 13.77
N LEU A 524 -26.54 10.18 14.18
CA LEU A 524 -26.01 11.49 14.58
C LEU A 524 -26.06 12.50 13.41
N ILE A 525 -25.57 12.12 12.22
CA ILE A 525 -25.63 12.97 11.00
C ILE A 525 -27.08 13.32 10.64
N GLN A 526 -28.01 12.37 10.75
CA GLN A 526 -29.42 12.63 10.52
C GLN A 526 -29.99 13.62 11.56
N SER A 527 -29.73 13.39 12.86
CA SER A 527 -30.22 14.24 13.96
C SER A 527 -29.69 15.68 13.95
N TYR A 528 -28.62 15.94 13.20
CA TYR A 528 -28.10 17.30 13.03
C TYR A 528 -28.84 18.09 11.95
N LYS A 529 -29.67 17.46 11.10
CA LYS A 529 -30.58 18.17 10.19
C LYS A 529 -31.73 18.77 11.01
N ASP A 530 -32.40 17.92 11.78
CA ASP A 530 -33.48 18.29 12.69
C ASP A 530 -33.06 19.48 13.59
N LYS A 531 -31.87 19.39 14.22
CA LYS A 531 -31.30 20.47 15.05
C LYS A 531 -30.79 21.69 14.29
N LYS A 532 -30.54 21.60 12.98
CA LYS A 532 -30.18 22.75 12.14
C LYS A 532 -31.44 23.55 11.88
N ASP A 533 -32.54 22.88 11.54
CA ASP A 533 -33.83 23.52 11.26
C ASP A 533 -34.30 24.31 12.51
N ASP A 534 -34.23 23.70 13.70
CA ASP A 534 -34.43 24.33 15.02
C ASP A 534 -33.54 25.59 15.26
N LEU A 535 -32.32 25.61 14.72
CA LEU A 535 -31.39 26.74 14.89
C LEU A 535 -31.68 27.89 13.92
N THR A 536 -32.15 27.60 12.70
CA THR A 536 -32.47 28.61 11.68
C THR A 536 -33.60 29.56 12.07
N ASP A 537 -34.47 29.17 13.01
CA ASP A 537 -35.52 30.04 13.59
C ASP A 537 -34.94 31.27 14.34
N THR A 538 -33.63 31.30 14.60
CA THR A 538 -32.95 32.39 15.36
C THR A 538 -32.39 33.53 14.48
N ALA A 539 -33.27 34.14 13.67
CA ALA A 539 -33.14 35.49 13.08
C ALA A 539 -31.93 35.81 12.16
N MET A 540 -31.00 34.89 11.94
CA MET A 540 -29.91 35.02 10.96
C MET A 540 -29.82 33.76 10.10
N GLU A 541 -30.42 33.79 8.91
CA GLU A 541 -30.21 32.75 7.91
C GLU A 541 -28.73 32.71 7.49
N PRO A 542 -28.05 31.54 7.56
CA PRO A 542 -26.66 31.45 7.14
C PRO A 542 -26.58 31.54 5.60
N ASP A 543 -25.82 32.52 5.10
CA ASP A 543 -25.55 32.79 3.68
C ASP A 543 -25.52 31.50 2.87
N ALA A 544 -26.51 31.33 1.99
CA ALA A 544 -26.71 30.13 1.17
C ALA A 544 -25.45 29.71 0.39
N SER A 545 -24.58 30.67 0.06
CA SER A 545 -23.33 30.36 -0.61
C SER A 545 -22.30 29.64 0.30
N THR A 546 -22.33 29.89 1.61
CA THR A 546 -21.47 29.25 2.64
C THR A 546 -21.96 27.89 3.14
N GLN A 547 -23.19 27.50 2.78
CA GLN A 547 -23.78 26.21 3.12
C GLN A 547 -23.04 25.04 2.42
N ALA A 548 -23.29 23.82 2.87
CA ALA A 548 -22.64 22.63 2.32
C ALA A 548 -22.99 22.40 0.82
N ASN A 549 -22.25 21.54 0.11
CA ASN A 549 -22.42 21.23 -1.31
C ASN A 549 -23.73 20.47 -1.66
N THR A 550 -24.78 20.59 -0.87
CA THR A 550 -25.99 19.79 -1.04
C THR A 550 -27.18 20.64 -0.66
N GLY A 551 -28.18 20.75 -1.54
CA GLY A 551 -29.48 21.29 -1.14
C GLY A 551 -30.03 20.47 0.02
N ASN A 552 -30.57 21.14 1.02
CA ASN A 552 -30.93 20.59 2.34
C ASN A 552 -29.73 19.99 3.13
N GLU A 553 -28.50 20.47 2.88
CA GLU A 553 -27.23 20.12 3.56
C GLU A 553 -26.97 18.62 3.79
N ARG A 554 -27.54 17.75 2.93
CA ARG A 554 -27.37 16.29 3.01
C ARG A 554 -25.93 15.86 2.74
N ILE A 555 -25.12 15.72 3.79
CA ILE A 555 -23.85 15.01 3.72
C ILE A 555 -24.11 13.50 3.63
N TYR A 556 -23.63 12.85 2.58
CA TYR A 556 -23.76 11.39 2.45
C TYR A 556 -22.83 10.65 3.42
N PHE A 557 -23.34 9.59 4.05
CA PHE A 557 -22.60 8.79 5.00
C PHE A 557 -22.47 7.33 4.54
N ILE A 558 -21.22 6.86 4.42
CA ILE A 558 -20.87 5.61 3.77
C ILE A 558 -20.27 4.66 4.81
N GLY A 559 -20.94 3.54 5.04
CA GLY A 559 -20.45 2.50 5.95
C GLY A 559 -19.30 1.71 5.33
N ASN A 560 -18.32 1.28 6.14
CA ASN A 560 -17.22 0.47 5.63
C ASN A 560 -16.71 -0.57 6.64
N GLY A 561 -16.65 -1.83 6.21
CA GLY A 561 -16.01 -2.92 6.95
C GLY A 561 -16.72 -4.26 6.78
N ASP A 562 -15.94 -5.30 6.47
CA ASP A 562 -16.31 -6.73 6.56
C ASP A 562 -17.51 -7.26 5.75
N CYS A 563 -18.24 -6.41 5.03
CA CYS A 563 -19.20 -6.81 3.99
C CYS A 563 -18.58 -7.82 2.99
N TYR A 564 -19.23 -8.99 2.83
CA TYR A 564 -18.72 -10.12 2.01
C TYR A 564 -19.79 -10.78 1.12
N SER A 565 -21.06 -10.42 1.31
CA SER A 565 -22.21 -10.86 0.54
C SER A 565 -23.21 -9.71 0.33
N HIS A 566 -24.18 -9.92 -0.57
CA HIS A 566 -25.32 -9.00 -0.72
C HIS A 566 -26.17 -8.88 0.55
N VAL A 567 -26.26 -9.95 1.36
CA VAL A 567 -26.95 -9.91 2.67
C VAL A 567 -26.25 -8.92 3.59
N ASP A 568 -24.92 -9.02 3.77
CA ASP A 568 -24.17 -8.04 4.58
C ASP A 568 -24.38 -6.61 4.05
N TYR A 569 -24.35 -6.43 2.72
CA TYR A 569 -24.51 -5.12 2.09
C TYR A 569 -25.86 -4.47 2.42
N PHE A 570 -26.96 -5.23 2.28
CA PHE A 570 -28.30 -4.72 2.57
C PHE A 570 -28.56 -4.62 4.07
N ASP A 571 -28.16 -5.60 4.89
CA ASP A 571 -28.25 -5.54 6.34
C ASP A 571 -27.53 -4.31 6.91
N HIS A 572 -26.37 -3.95 6.36
CA HIS A 572 -25.63 -2.75 6.77
C HIS A 572 -26.36 -1.45 6.39
N ILE A 573 -27.02 -1.38 5.22
CA ILE A 573 -27.85 -0.22 4.85
C ILE A 573 -29.09 -0.15 5.74
N ASP A 574 -29.80 -1.26 5.90
CA ASP A 574 -31.11 -1.30 6.54
C ASP A 574 -31.04 -1.21 8.07
N ASN A 575 -29.98 -1.74 8.70
CA ASN A 575 -29.80 -1.61 10.15
C ASN A 575 -28.95 -0.39 10.54
N ALA A 576 -27.86 -0.08 9.82
CA ALA A 576 -26.99 1.05 10.18
C ALA A 576 -27.34 2.38 9.48
N LYS A 577 -28.39 2.41 8.65
CA LYS A 577 -28.96 3.61 8.00
C LYS A 577 -27.92 4.47 7.24
N VAL A 578 -26.92 3.82 6.65
CA VAL A 578 -25.93 4.45 5.75
C VAL A 578 -26.51 4.59 4.34
N ASP A 579 -26.12 5.61 3.58
CA ASP A 579 -26.60 5.81 2.21
C ASP A 579 -26.14 4.67 1.26
N THR A 580 -24.94 4.13 1.51
CA THR A 580 -24.38 2.94 0.85
C THR A 580 -23.22 2.35 1.67
N VAL A 581 -22.74 1.18 1.26
CA VAL A 581 -21.56 0.51 1.84
C VAL A 581 -20.39 0.51 0.86
N MET A 582 -19.21 0.82 1.40
CA MET A 582 -17.94 0.66 0.72
C MET A 582 -17.31 -0.71 1.02
N ILE A 583 -16.97 -1.44 -0.03
CA ILE A 583 -16.51 -2.83 -0.01
C ILE A 583 -15.00 -2.87 -0.29
N ALA A 584 -14.26 -3.62 0.52
CA ALA A 584 -12.79 -3.70 0.47
C ALA A 584 -12.32 -5.15 0.25
N ARG A 585 -11.92 -5.85 1.33
CA ARG A 585 -11.44 -7.24 1.29
C ARG A 585 -12.46 -8.19 0.63
N GLY A 586 -13.76 -7.96 0.80
CA GLY A 586 -14.81 -8.76 0.16
C GLY A 586 -14.72 -8.75 -1.38
N ALA A 587 -14.46 -7.60 -1.99
CA ALA A 587 -14.26 -7.48 -3.44
C ALA A 587 -12.93 -8.10 -3.89
N MET A 588 -11.84 -7.97 -3.12
CA MET A 588 -10.55 -8.59 -3.47
C MET A 588 -10.63 -10.12 -3.46
N ILE A 589 -11.35 -10.70 -2.49
CA ILE A 589 -11.60 -12.14 -2.41
C ILE A 589 -12.59 -12.59 -3.50
N LYS A 590 -13.64 -11.78 -3.74
CA LYS A 590 -14.80 -12.13 -4.58
C LYS A 590 -15.30 -10.91 -5.39
N PRO A 591 -14.71 -10.56 -6.55
CA PRO A 591 -15.10 -9.35 -7.29
C PRO A 591 -16.56 -9.30 -7.72
N TRP A 592 -17.18 -10.47 -7.97
CA TRP A 592 -18.60 -10.57 -8.32
C TRP A 592 -19.55 -10.39 -7.11
N ILE A 593 -19.05 -9.94 -5.96
CA ILE A 593 -19.90 -9.40 -4.88
C ILE A 593 -20.78 -8.23 -5.36
N PHE A 594 -20.31 -7.44 -6.32
CA PHE A 594 -21.11 -6.39 -6.94
C PHE A 594 -22.26 -6.96 -7.80
N GLU A 595 -22.03 -8.10 -8.46
CA GLU A 595 -23.04 -8.85 -9.24
C GLU A 595 -24.08 -9.50 -8.30
N GLU A 596 -23.65 -10.00 -7.12
CA GLU A 596 -24.56 -10.50 -6.08
C GLU A 596 -25.48 -9.39 -5.54
N ILE A 597 -24.91 -8.19 -5.28
CA ILE A 597 -25.66 -7.04 -4.77
C ILE A 597 -26.68 -6.56 -5.81
N GLU A 598 -26.27 -6.45 -7.08
CA GLU A 598 -27.16 -6.11 -8.18
C GLU A 598 -28.31 -7.10 -8.36
N LYS A 599 -28.04 -8.40 -8.22
CA LYS A 599 -29.04 -9.46 -8.41
C LYS A 599 -29.80 -9.84 -7.13
N GLY A 600 -29.45 -9.26 -5.98
CA GLY A 600 -30.05 -9.56 -4.69
C GLY A 600 -29.93 -11.04 -4.25
N GLN A 601 -28.89 -11.76 -4.71
CA GLN A 601 -28.76 -13.20 -4.47
C GLN A 601 -27.30 -13.67 -4.41
N TYR A 602 -27.09 -14.88 -3.88
CA TYR A 602 -25.78 -15.53 -3.83
C TYR A 602 -25.35 -16.06 -5.21
N LEU A 603 -24.06 -15.96 -5.54
CA LEU A 603 -23.51 -16.42 -6.81
C LEU A 603 -22.29 -17.34 -6.59
N ASP A 604 -22.53 -18.65 -6.68
CA ASP A 604 -21.50 -19.69 -6.58
C ASP A 604 -20.83 -19.92 -7.94
N LYS A 605 -19.87 -19.06 -8.28
CA LYS A 605 -19.19 -19.07 -9.59
C LYS A 605 -18.32 -20.30 -9.76
N SER A 606 -18.48 -20.97 -10.90
CA SER A 606 -17.69 -22.16 -11.30
C SER A 606 -16.18 -21.86 -11.39
N ALA A 607 -15.37 -22.91 -11.39
CA ALA A 607 -13.92 -22.80 -11.57
C ALA A 607 -13.56 -22.09 -12.89
N THR A 608 -14.28 -22.40 -13.97
CA THR A 608 -14.09 -21.79 -15.30
C THR A 608 -14.48 -20.32 -15.33
N GLU A 609 -15.60 -19.91 -14.72
CA GLU A 609 -15.96 -18.49 -14.59
C GLU A 609 -14.91 -17.71 -13.80
N ARG A 610 -14.44 -18.27 -12.68
CA ARG A 610 -13.43 -17.62 -11.83
C ARG A 610 -12.08 -17.51 -12.51
N LEU A 611 -11.69 -18.51 -13.31
CA LEU A 611 -10.53 -18.44 -14.20
C LEU A 611 -10.72 -17.40 -15.33
N GLY A 612 -11.94 -17.25 -15.86
CA GLY A 612 -12.29 -16.19 -16.81
C GLY A 612 -12.14 -14.77 -16.24
N TYR A 613 -12.37 -14.57 -14.93
CA TYR A 613 -12.05 -13.29 -14.27
C TYR A 613 -10.54 -13.03 -14.16
N VAL A 614 -9.73 -14.08 -13.99
CA VAL A 614 -8.26 -13.98 -14.06
C VAL A 614 -7.81 -13.61 -15.48
N GLU A 615 -8.40 -14.19 -16.52
CA GLU A 615 -8.12 -13.81 -17.90
C GLU A 615 -8.49 -12.35 -18.18
N LYS A 616 -9.68 -11.90 -17.76
CA LYS A 616 -10.10 -10.48 -17.89
C LYS A 616 -9.11 -9.54 -17.20
N PHE A 617 -8.68 -9.85 -15.98
CA PHE A 617 -7.66 -9.06 -15.28
C PHE A 617 -6.35 -9.00 -16.08
N VAL A 618 -5.89 -10.12 -16.66
CA VAL A 618 -4.70 -10.16 -17.51
C VAL A 618 -4.86 -9.28 -18.75
N ARG A 619 -5.99 -9.38 -19.47
CA ARG A 619 -6.26 -8.55 -20.66
C ARG A 619 -6.22 -7.06 -20.30
N TYR A 620 -6.95 -6.64 -19.26
CA TYR A 620 -6.98 -5.25 -18.80
C TYR A 620 -5.61 -4.78 -18.27
N GLY A 621 -4.81 -5.67 -17.69
CA GLY A 621 -3.42 -5.40 -17.29
C GLY A 621 -2.49 -5.14 -18.48
N LEU A 622 -2.60 -5.94 -19.54
CA LEU A 622 -1.83 -5.74 -20.78
C LEU A 622 -2.26 -4.48 -21.53
N GLU A 623 -3.55 -4.12 -21.49
CA GLU A 623 -4.07 -2.85 -21.99
C GLU A 623 -3.52 -1.64 -21.19
N ALA A 624 -3.50 -1.72 -19.85
CA ALA A 624 -3.12 -0.62 -18.97
C ALA A 624 -1.60 -0.43 -18.79
N TRP A 625 -0.83 -1.52 -18.72
CA TRP A 625 0.62 -1.49 -18.45
C TRP A 625 1.48 -1.83 -19.67
N GLY A 626 0.96 -2.57 -20.64
CA GLY A 626 1.65 -2.93 -21.89
C GLY A 626 1.66 -4.43 -22.18
N SER A 627 1.83 -4.74 -23.46
CA SER A 627 2.02 -6.11 -23.97
C SER A 627 3.48 -6.43 -24.29
N ASP A 628 4.39 -5.53 -23.93
CA ASP A 628 5.85 -5.70 -23.85
C ASP A 628 6.29 -6.31 -22.50
N GLU A 629 7.54 -6.76 -22.39
CA GLU A 629 8.02 -7.55 -21.23
C GLU A 629 7.82 -6.85 -19.88
N ILE A 630 7.97 -5.52 -19.85
CA ILE A 630 7.74 -4.69 -18.67
C ILE A 630 6.24 -4.68 -18.30
N GLY A 631 5.35 -4.55 -19.29
CA GLY A 631 3.90 -4.62 -19.10
C GLY A 631 3.41 -6.01 -18.66
N LEU A 632 3.97 -7.09 -19.23
CA LEU A 632 3.74 -8.47 -18.76
C LEU A 632 4.24 -8.67 -17.32
N GLY A 633 5.41 -8.12 -16.98
CA GLY A 633 5.98 -8.18 -15.63
C GLY A 633 5.10 -7.49 -14.58
N HIS A 634 4.61 -6.28 -14.88
CA HIS A 634 3.63 -5.59 -14.03
C HIS A 634 2.32 -6.37 -13.93
N THR A 635 1.77 -6.85 -15.05
CA THR A 635 0.52 -7.63 -15.07
C THR A 635 0.65 -8.90 -14.22
N ARG A 636 1.77 -9.63 -14.34
CA ARG A 636 2.05 -10.81 -13.51
C ARG A 636 2.16 -10.43 -12.03
N ARG A 637 2.92 -9.38 -11.69
CA ARG A 637 3.08 -8.92 -10.30
C ARG A 637 1.73 -8.62 -9.65
N PHE A 638 0.91 -7.76 -10.24
CA PHE A 638 -0.37 -7.37 -9.65
C PHE A 638 -1.42 -8.49 -9.69
N LEU A 639 -1.36 -9.41 -10.66
CA LEU A 639 -2.16 -10.63 -10.63
C LEU A 639 -1.82 -11.51 -9.42
N LEU A 640 -0.53 -11.75 -9.13
CA LEU A 640 -0.12 -12.56 -7.98
C LEU A 640 -0.47 -11.91 -6.64
N GLU A 641 -0.38 -10.58 -6.56
CA GLU A 641 -0.88 -9.84 -5.39
C GLU A 641 -2.40 -10.00 -5.24
N TRP A 642 -3.19 -9.98 -6.32
CA TRP A 642 -4.65 -10.21 -6.25
C TRP A 642 -5.01 -11.67 -5.94
N LEU A 643 -4.34 -12.66 -6.54
CA LEU A 643 -4.53 -14.08 -6.23
C LEU A 643 -4.27 -14.41 -4.75
N SER A 644 -3.38 -13.66 -4.10
CA SER A 644 -3.17 -13.75 -2.64
C SER A 644 -4.39 -13.40 -1.79
N PHE A 645 -5.44 -12.80 -2.38
CA PHE A 645 -6.76 -12.64 -1.75
C PHE A 645 -7.79 -13.65 -2.27
N THR A 646 -7.85 -13.95 -3.58
CA THR A 646 -8.90 -14.82 -4.15
C THR A 646 -8.90 -16.23 -3.60
N HIS A 647 -7.74 -16.78 -3.22
CA HIS A 647 -7.66 -18.12 -2.62
C HIS A 647 -8.41 -18.25 -1.27
N ARG A 648 -8.78 -17.14 -0.62
CA ARG A 648 -9.66 -17.14 0.56
C ARG A 648 -11.14 -17.32 0.21
N TYR A 649 -11.52 -17.34 -1.07
CA TYR A 649 -12.90 -17.63 -1.49
C TYR A 649 -13.18 -19.12 -1.34
N ILE A 650 -14.20 -19.45 -0.54
CA ILE A 650 -14.75 -20.80 -0.41
C ILE A 650 -16.03 -20.83 -1.26
N PRO A 651 -16.18 -21.78 -2.20
CA PRO A 651 -17.41 -21.97 -2.96
C PRO A 651 -18.64 -22.11 -2.07
N LEU A 652 -19.78 -21.53 -2.48
CA LEU A 652 -20.95 -21.48 -1.60
C LEU A 652 -21.62 -22.86 -1.47
N GLY A 653 -21.58 -23.68 -2.51
CA GLY A 653 -22.03 -25.08 -2.46
C GLY A 653 -21.22 -25.98 -1.52
N LEU A 654 -20.04 -25.53 -1.06
CA LEU A 654 -19.18 -26.23 -0.10
C LEU A 654 -19.50 -25.89 1.36
N LEU A 655 -20.29 -24.85 1.63
CA LEU A 655 -20.61 -24.40 2.99
C LEU A 655 -21.83 -25.14 3.55
N GLU A 656 -21.79 -25.51 4.84
CA GLU A 656 -22.95 -26.05 5.57
C GLU A 656 -24.02 -24.98 5.77
N HIS A 657 -23.60 -23.73 5.97
CA HIS A 657 -24.47 -22.60 6.36
C HIS A 657 -24.07 -21.29 5.67
N LEU A 658 -25.08 -20.46 5.36
CA LEU A 658 -24.96 -19.08 4.89
C LEU A 658 -25.52 -18.13 5.97
N PRO A 659 -25.07 -16.86 6.07
CA PRO A 659 -24.06 -16.19 5.26
C PRO A 659 -22.61 -16.63 5.56
N PRO A 660 -21.73 -16.60 4.54
CA PRO A 660 -20.29 -16.77 4.73
C PRO A 660 -19.72 -15.58 5.52
N ASN A 661 -18.70 -15.79 6.35
CA ASN A 661 -18.04 -14.69 7.07
C ASN A 661 -16.58 -14.54 6.65
N ILE A 662 -16.16 -13.31 6.35
CA ILE A 662 -14.81 -12.98 5.87
C ILE A 662 -13.67 -13.26 6.88
N GLN A 663 -14.02 -13.44 8.15
CA GLN A 663 -13.06 -13.76 9.22
C GLN A 663 -12.92 -15.27 9.47
N ASP A 664 -13.85 -16.09 8.97
CA ASP A 664 -13.74 -17.54 9.10
C ASP A 664 -12.64 -18.06 8.14
N ARG A 665 -11.91 -19.11 8.55
CA ARG A 665 -10.81 -19.71 7.78
C ARG A 665 -11.09 -21.18 7.46
N PRO A 666 -10.80 -21.65 6.24
CA PRO A 666 -11.06 -23.04 5.88
C PRO A 666 -10.15 -24.01 6.65
N PRO A 667 -10.67 -25.15 7.14
CA PRO A 667 -9.85 -26.33 7.43
C PRO A 667 -9.20 -26.88 6.14
N LYS A 668 -8.34 -27.89 6.22
CA LYS A 668 -7.84 -28.57 5.01
C LYS A 668 -9.01 -29.20 4.25
N TYR A 669 -9.19 -28.82 2.98
CA TYR A 669 -10.31 -29.27 2.15
C TYR A 669 -9.90 -29.47 0.69
N ARG A 670 -10.59 -30.38 -0.01
CA ARG A 670 -10.57 -30.49 -1.47
C ARG A 670 -11.83 -29.84 -2.02
N CYS A 671 -11.76 -29.23 -3.19
CA CYS A 671 -12.92 -28.65 -3.82
C CYS A 671 -13.67 -29.63 -4.72
N ARG A 672 -14.69 -29.15 -5.46
CA ARG A 672 -15.49 -29.97 -6.39
C ARG A 672 -14.64 -30.57 -7.51
N ASP A 673 -13.60 -29.86 -7.93
CA ASP A 673 -12.67 -30.25 -8.97
C ASP A 673 -11.24 -29.76 -8.67
N ASP A 674 -10.27 -30.20 -9.48
CA ASP A 674 -8.85 -29.89 -9.27
C ASP A 674 -8.47 -28.46 -9.71
N LEU A 675 -9.23 -27.81 -10.60
CA LEU A 675 -9.02 -26.39 -10.93
C LEU A 675 -9.56 -25.48 -9.81
N GLU A 676 -10.69 -25.82 -9.21
CA GLU A 676 -11.21 -25.15 -8.02
C GLU A 676 -10.25 -25.31 -6.84
N THR A 677 -9.69 -26.52 -6.66
CA THR A 677 -8.68 -26.80 -5.63
C THR A 677 -7.36 -26.04 -5.90
N LEU A 678 -6.96 -25.87 -7.17
CA LEU A 678 -5.81 -25.05 -7.57
C LEU A 678 -6.05 -23.56 -7.27
N LEU A 679 -7.24 -23.03 -7.57
CA LEU A 679 -7.63 -21.65 -7.28
C LEU A 679 -7.77 -21.36 -5.77
N ALA A 680 -8.06 -22.39 -4.96
CA ALA A 680 -8.07 -22.33 -3.50
C ALA A 680 -6.69 -22.52 -2.84
N SER A 681 -5.64 -22.81 -3.62
CA SER A 681 -4.29 -23.05 -3.07
C SER A 681 -3.72 -21.80 -2.40
N ASN A 682 -3.15 -21.95 -1.22
CA ASN A 682 -2.42 -20.89 -0.49
C ASN A 682 -0.92 -20.83 -0.86
N ASN A 683 -0.47 -21.62 -1.84
CA ASN A 683 0.92 -21.71 -2.27
C ASN A 683 1.19 -20.77 -3.47
N TYR A 684 2.08 -19.79 -3.28
CA TYR A 684 2.42 -18.82 -4.32
C TYR A 684 3.06 -19.44 -5.58
N LYS A 685 3.65 -20.63 -5.48
CA LYS A 685 4.18 -21.36 -6.65
C LYS A 685 3.04 -21.81 -7.57
N ASP A 686 1.87 -22.14 -7.02
CA ASP A 686 0.66 -22.46 -7.79
C ASP A 686 0.04 -21.18 -8.40
N TRP A 687 0.08 -20.04 -7.69
CA TRP A 687 -0.34 -18.74 -8.25
C TRP A 687 0.52 -18.32 -9.45
N ILE A 688 1.83 -18.57 -9.40
CA ILE A 688 2.73 -18.36 -10.55
C ILE A 688 2.27 -19.22 -11.72
N LYS A 689 1.97 -20.52 -11.51
CA LYS A 689 1.46 -21.41 -12.57
C LYS A 689 0.14 -20.93 -13.18
N ILE A 690 -0.79 -20.39 -12.38
CA ILE A 690 -2.01 -19.73 -12.90
C ILE A 690 -1.65 -18.53 -13.79
N SER A 691 -0.68 -17.70 -13.39
CA SER A 691 -0.24 -16.56 -14.23
C SER A 691 0.40 -17.00 -15.56
N GLU A 692 1.07 -18.16 -15.58
CA GLU A 692 1.74 -18.68 -16.78
C GLU A 692 0.77 -19.22 -17.83
N MET A 693 -0.48 -19.53 -17.46
CA MET A 693 -1.54 -19.90 -18.41
C MET A 693 -1.83 -18.80 -19.43
N PHE A 694 -1.72 -17.53 -19.02
CA PHE A 694 -2.09 -16.37 -19.83
C PHE A 694 -0.89 -15.50 -20.26
N LEU A 695 0.11 -15.34 -19.38
CA LEU A 695 1.29 -14.49 -19.60
C LEU A 695 2.52 -15.29 -20.07
N GLY A 696 2.34 -16.59 -20.35
CA GLY A 696 3.41 -17.54 -20.66
C GLY A 696 4.41 -17.73 -19.51
N PRO A 697 5.52 -18.45 -19.75
CA PRO A 697 6.54 -18.70 -18.73
C PRO A 697 7.09 -17.42 -18.11
N ALA A 698 7.26 -17.43 -16.79
CA ALA A 698 7.90 -16.34 -16.06
C ALA A 698 9.27 -15.97 -16.64
N HIS A 699 9.72 -14.73 -16.41
CA HIS A 699 11.10 -14.33 -16.73
C HIS A 699 12.06 -15.03 -15.75
N GLU A 700 13.30 -15.34 -16.15
CA GLU A 700 14.24 -16.07 -15.27
C GLU A 700 14.54 -15.29 -13.98
N ASN A 701 14.72 -13.97 -14.11
CA ASN A 701 14.85 -13.04 -12.98
C ASN A 701 13.53 -12.73 -12.24
N PHE A 702 12.38 -13.34 -12.62
CA PHE A 702 11.10 -13.07 -11.98
C PHE A 702 11.04 -13.72 -10.60
N THR A 703 10.98 -12.88 -9.58
CA THR A 703 10.80 -13.34 -8.20
C THR A 703 9.52 -12.78 -7.64
N PHE A 704 8.72 -13.64 -7.00
CA PHE A 704 7.56 -13.22 -6.23
C PHE A 704 7.65 -13.79 -4.83
N GLN A 705 7.41 -12.93 -3.85
CA GLN A 705 7.20 -13.32 -2.47
C GLN A 705 5.87 -12.71 -2.01
N PRO A 706 4.96 -13.48 -1.40
CA PRO A 706 3.77 -12.93 -0.79
C PRO A 706 4.11 -11.79 0.19
N LYS A 707 3.28 -10.75 0.23
CA LYS A 707 3.42 -9.61 1.14
C LYS A 707 3.40 -10.04 2.62
N HIS A 708 2.71 -11.14 2.91
CA HIS A 708 2.49 -11.71 4.23
C HIS A 708 3.36 -12.93 4.44
N LYS A 709 4.01 -13.03 5.60
CA LYS A 709 4.67 -14.24 6.10
C LYS A 709 3.63 -15.18 6.70
N SER A 710 2.60 -15.51 5.92
CA SER A 710 1.74 -16.65 6.22
C SER A 710 2.50 -17.95 5.92
N HIS A 711 1.85 -19.09 6.09
CA HIS A 711 2.44 -20.42 5.83
C HIS A 711 2.72 -20.72 4.33
N SER A 712 2.70 -19.73 3.44
CA SER A 712 3.00 -19.85 2.01
C SER A 712 4.48 -20.09 1.69
N TYR A 713 5.38 -20.07 2.68
CA TYR A 713 6.78 -20.45 2.52
C TYR A 713 6.95 -21.96 2.66
N GLU A 714 7.46 -22.57 1.58
CA GLU A 714 8.03 -23.93 1.50
C GLU A 714 7.53 -24.93 2.54
N ILE A 715 6.23 -25.22 2.48
CA ILE A 715 5.69 -26.49 2.93
C ILE A 715 6.22 -27.56 1.97
N ASP A 716 6.93 -28.55 2.48
CA ASP A 716 7.53 -29.65 1.72
C ASP A 716 6.46 -30.46 0.98
N ALA A 717 6.27 -30.16 -0.31
CA ALA A 717 5.45 -30.86 -1.32
C ALA A 717 3.94 -31.12 -1.03
N GLU A 718 3.48 -31.09 0.21
CA GLU A 718 2.10 -31.37 0.66
C GLU A 718 1.15 -30.18 0.43
N GLY A 719 1.00 -29.78 -0.83
CA GLY A 719 -0.16 -28.99 -1.25
C GLY A 719 -1.42 -29.86 -1.33
N LEU A 720 -2.60 -29.24 -1.37
CA LEU A 720 -3.91 -29.92 -1.45
C LEU A 720 -4.09 -30.79 -2.71
N LEU A 721 -3.18 -30.69 -3.68
CA LEU A 721 -3.05 -31.54 -4.86
C LEU A 721 -1.63 -32.13 -4.96
N ALA A 722 -1.55 -33.43 -5.24
CA ALA A 722 -0.31 -34.09 -5.62
C ALA A 722 0.24 -33.52 -6.96
N PRO A 723 1.56 -33.54 -7.22
CA PRO A 723 2.16 -32.85 -8.38
C PRO A 723 1.48 -33.17 -9.72
N ARG A 724 1.25 -34.46 -10.03
CA ARG A 724 0.56 -34.89 -11.27
C ARG A 724 -0.84 -34.29 -11.42
N SER A 725 -1.60 -34.12 -10.35
CA SER A 725 -2.95 -33.53 -10.40
C SER A 725 -2.90 -32.03 -10.72
N ARG A 726 -1.84 -31.32 -10.31
CA ARG A 726 -1.67 -29.90 -10.67
C ARG A 726 -1.38 -29.76 -12.16
N ASP A 727 -0.47 -30.56 -12.70
CA ASP A 727 -0.14 -30.53 -14.13
C ASP A 727 -1.37 -30.88 -14.99
N VAL A 728 -2.18 -31.87 -14.57
CA VAL A 728 -3.46 -32.20 -15.23
C VAL A 728 -4.46 -31.05 -15.15
N ALA A 729 -4.67 -30.44 -13.98
CA ALA A 729 -5.57 -29.29 -13.84
C ALA A 729 -5.15 -28.11 -14.72
N ILE A 730 -3.85 -27.82 -14.79
CA ILE A 730 -3.27 -26.78 -15.65
C ILE A 730 -3.47 -27.12 -17.13
N HIS A 731 -3.27 -28.38 -17.53
CA HIS A 731 -3.42 -28.81 -18.92
C HIS A 731 -4.88 -28.79 -19.39
N VAL A 732 -5.83 -29.28 -18.56
CA VAL A 732 -7.27 -29.25 -18.86
C VAL A 732 -7.78 -27.81 -18.94
N ALA A 733 -7.35 -26.92 -18.03
CA ALA A 733 -7.70 -25.51 -18.07
C ALA A 733 -7.15 -24.78 -19.31
N ARG A 734 -5.99 -25.19 -19.82
CA ARG A 734 -5.36 -24.62 -21.02
C ARG A 734 -6.02 -25.07 -22.34
N TYR A 735 -6.67 -26.23 -22.36
CA TYR A 735 -7.24 -26.82 -23.58
C TYR A 735 -8.62 -27.49 -23.34
N PRO A 736 -9.70 -26.74 -23.09
CA PRO A 736 -11.04 -27.29 -22.84
C PRO A 736 -11.62 -28.15 -23.98
N HIS A 737 -11.08 -28.05 -25.21
CA HIS A 737 -11.48 -28.84 -26.37
C HIS A 737 -10.55 -30.02 -26.74
N ALA A 738 -9.43 -30.26 -26.04
CA ALA A 738 -8.42 -31.24 -26.49
C ALA A 738 -8.64 -32.69 -26.02
N LEU A 739 -9.69 -32.97 -25.23
CA LEU A 739 -9.98 -34.28 -24.61
C LEU A 739 -10.42 -35.41 -25.59
N TYR A 740 -9.94 -35.41 -26.84
CA TYR A 740 -10.30 -36.41 -27.84
C TYR A 740 -9.14 -36.92 -28.74
N ARG A 741 -7.88 -36.50 -28.54
CA ARG A 741 -6.80 -36.89 -29.48
C ARG A 741 -5.40 -37.24 -28.97
N GLU A 742 -5.05 -37.03 -27.70
CA GLU A 742 -3.72 -37.39 -27.16
C GLU A 742 -3.80 -38.40 -26.00
N ALA A 743 -4.33 -39.59 -26.31
CA ALA A 743 -4.37 -40.75 -25.40
C ALA A 743 -3.56 -41.95 -25.93
N GLN A 744 -2.56 -41.72 -26.78
CA GLN A 744 -1.61 -42.73 -27.28
C GLN A 744 -0.21 -42.13 -27.44
N ASN A 745 0.82 -42.97 -27.24
CA ASN A 745 2.24 -42.75 -27.55
C ASN A 745 3.04 -41.71 -26.71
N VAL A 746 3.47 -42.10 -25.49
CA VAL A 746 4.87 -41.88 -25.06
C VAL A 746 5.36 -43.09 -24.24
N HIS A 747 6.48 -43.69 -24.64
CA HIS A 747 7.24 -44.64 -23.80
C HIS A 747 8.71 -44.77 -24.24
N VAL A 748 9.59 -45.12 -23.29
CA VAL A 748 10.96 -45.67 -23.47
C VAL A 748 12.15 -44.69 -23.74
N ARG A 749 12.88 -44.41 -22.65
CA ARG A 749 14.36 -44.36 -22.44
C ARG A 749 15.28 -43.20 -22.89
N HIS A 750 15.87 -42.56 -21.87
CA HIS A 750 17.32 -42.33 -21.63
C HIS A 750 18.35 -43.03 -22.56
N ALA A 751 19.48 -42.35 -22.89
CA ALA A 751 20.80 -42.51 -22.21
C ALA A 751 22.05 -42.08 -23.06
N ILE A 752 23.03 -41.39 -22.43
CA ILE A 752 24.53 -41.66 -22.47
C ILE A 752 25.28 -41.55 -23.86
N ASP A 753 26.46 -40.91 -24.06
CA ASP A 753 27.47 -40.30 -23.17
C ASP A 753 28.52 -39.33 -23.84
N HIS A 754 29.37 -38.71 -22.98
CA HIS A 754 30.82 -38.36 -23.09
C HIS A 754 31.45 -37.42 -24.17
N LYS A 755 31.77 -36.19 -23.69
CA LYS A 755 33.13 -35.60 -23.49
C LYS A 755 34.10 -35.16 -24.64
N SER A 756 34.23 -33.83 -24.74
CA SER A 756 35.41 -33.02 -24.26
C SER A 756 36.49 -32.41 -25.19
N THR A 757 36.95 -31.22 -24.79
CA THR A 757 38.14 -30.41 -25.23
C THR A 757 38.04 -29.70 -26.61
N LEU A 758 38.70 -28.56 -26.88
CA LEU A 758 39.73 -27.77 -26.16
C LEU A 758 39.60 -26.22 -26.39
N SER A 759 40.21 -25.43 -25.47
CA SER A 759 40.52 -23.97 -25.40
C SER A 759 40.22 -22.94 -26.53
N PRO A 760 39.81 -21.69 -26.18
CA PRO A 760 39.73 -20.52 -27.07
C PRO A 760 40.87 -19.48 -26.88
N ARG A 761 40.97 -18.46 -27.77
CA ARG A 761 41.57 -17.14 -27.45
C ARG A 761 40.91 -15.95 -28.16
N LEU A 762 40.89 -14.81 -27.47
CA LEU A 762 40.40 -13.49 -27.90
C LEU A 762 41.57 -12.54 -28.23
N SER A 763 41.24 -11.44 -28.92
CA SER A 763 42.09 -10.26 -29.20
C SER A 763 41.16 -9.08 -29.52
N ASN A 764 41.37 -7.82 -29.10
CA ASN A 764 42.33 -7.27 -28.14
C ASN A 764 41.80 -5.89 -27.62
N ALA A 765 41.42 -5.75 -26.35
CA ALA A 765 41.09 -4.46 -25.70
C ALA A 765 40.98 -4.47 -24.14
N PHE A 766 41.62 -5.27 -23.29
CA PHE A 766 42.91 -5.97 -23.34
C PHE A 766 44.18 -5.11 -23.51
N ILE A 767 44.10 -3.79 -23.30
CA ILE A 767 45.30 -2.93 -23.16
C ILE A 767 45.29 -2.11 -21.86
N TRP A 768 44.20 -1.42 -21.48
CA TRP A 768 44.22 -0.52 -20.30
C TRP A 768 43.59 -1.08 -19.02
N LEU A 769 42.31 -1.44 -19.01
CA LEU A 769 41.67 -1.97 -17.78
C LEU A 769 42.29 -3.30 -17.32
N TYR A 770 42.85 -4.05 -18.28
CA TYR A 770 43.59 -5.29 -18.06
C TYR A 770 44.85 -5.11 -17.20
N ILE A 771 45.57 -3.98 -17.31
CA ILE A 771 46.81 -3.76 -16.53
C ILE A 771 46.50 -3.64 -15.03
N ILE A 772 45.42 -2.94 -14.67
CA ILE A 772 45.03 -2.75 -13.25
C ILE A 772 44.46 -4.06 -12.67
N LEU A 773 43.61 -4.76 -13.41
CA LEU A 773 43.07 -6.06 -12.96
C LEU A 773 44.12 -7.17 -12.90
N GLN A 774 45.11 -7.19 -13.80
CA GLN A 774 46.17 -8.20 -13.73
C GLN A 774 47.14 -8.02 -12.58
N LEU A 775 47.38 -6.80 -12.08
CA LEU A 775 48.17 -6.64 -10.85
C LEU A 775 47.52 -7.27 -9.60
N ALA A 776 46.22 -7.59 -9.65
CA ALA A 776 45.56 -8.43 -8.65
C ALA A 776 45.58 -9.94 -9.00
N ASN A 777 45.49 -10.30 -10.29
CA ASN A 777 45.29 -11.69 -10.73
C ASN A 777 46.56 -12.43 -11.23
N THR A 778 47.68 -11.76 -11.51
CA THR A 778 48.97 -12.42 -11.83
C THR A 778 49.79 -12.74 -10.59
N VAL A 779 49.26 -12.45 -9.39
CA VAL A 779 49.91 -12.73 -8.12
C VAL A 779 49.35 -14.04 -7.58
N PRO A 780 50.11 -15.16 -7.59
CA PRO A 780 49.63 -16.41 -7.00
C PRO A 780 49.40 -16.22 -5.50
N SER A 781 48.44 -16.97 -4.94
CA SER A 781 48.02 -16.86 -3.53
C SER A 781 49.18 -16.87 -2.55
N SER A 782 50.18 -17.72 -2.80
CA SER A 782 51.42 -17.82 -2.03
C SER A 782 52.23 -16.52 -1.99
N PHE A 783 52.30 -15.76 -3.09
CA PHE A 783 53.01 -14.47 -3.12
C PHE A 783 52.28 -13.38 -2.31
N LEU A 784 50.95 -13.46 -2.18
CA LEU A 784 50.19 -12.58 -1.28
C LEU A 784 50.36 -12.94 0.21
N SER A 785 50.60 -14.22 0.54
CA SER A 785 50.82 -14.67 1.91
C SER A 785 52.27 -14.63 2.39
N GLU A 786 53.24 -14.83 1.50
CA GLU A 786 54.66 -15.02 1.86
C GLU A 786 55.54 -13.78 1.63
N ASN A 787 55.08 -12.80 0.82
CA ASN A 787 55.93 -11.67 0.46
C ASN A 787 56.21 -10.74 1.67
N PRO A 788 57.48 -10.54 2.08
CA PRO A 788 57.85 -9.75 3.26
C PRO A 788 57.51 -8.26 3.13
N ILE A 789 57.21 -7.76 1.93
CA ILE A 789 56.69 -6.39 1.73
C ILE A 789 55.28 -6.27 2.34
N ILE A 790 54.43 -7.29 2.22
CA ILE A 790 53.06 -7.28 2.76
C ILE A 790 53.09 -7.34 4.30
N ALA A 791 54.00 -8.13 4.87
CA ALA A 791 54.28 -8.09 6.30
C ALA A 791 54.75 -6.69 6.75
N LYS A 792 55.68 -6.05 6.02
CA LYS A 792 56.13 -4.67 6.29
C LYS A 792 55.00 -3.64 6.17
N ILE A 793 54.07 -3.79 5.22
CA ILE A 793 52.86 -2.96 5.13
C ILE A 793 51.97 -3.15 6.37
N GLN A 794 51.82 -4.36 6.89
CA GLN A 794 51.09 -4.60 8.14
C GLN A 794 51.76 -3.92 9.36
N TYR A 795 53.10 -3.89 9.43
CA TYR A 795 53.81 -3.11 10.44
C TYR A 795 53.63 -1.60 10.24
N GLY A 796 53.67 -1.10 8.99
CA GLY A 796 53.38 0.30 8.67
C GLY A 796 51.97 0.74 9.07
N LEU A 797 50.96 -0.10 8.84
CA LEU A 797 49.57 0.13 9.29
C LEU A 797 49.45 0.12 10.83
N LYS A 798 50.17 -0.76 11.53
CA LYS A 798 50.22 -0.76 13.00
C LYS A 798 50.91 0.49 13.57
N ILE A 799 52.02 0.92 12.96
CA ILE A 799 52.76 2.12 13.38
C ILE A 799 51.93 3.38 13.13
N THR A 800 51.33 3.54 11.94
CA THR A 800 50.45 4.67 11.63
C THR A 800 49.20 4.69 12.51
N PHE A 801 48.62 3.54 12.85
CA PHE A 801 47.54 3.46 13.85
C PHE A 801 47.98 3.96 15.23
N ILE A 802 49.20 3.61 15.70
CA ILE A 802 49.76 4.13 16.96
C ILE A 802 49.94 5.66 16.90
N PHE A 803 50.45 6.20 15.80
CA PHE A 803 50.55 7.66 15.62
C PHE A 803 49.18 8.35 15.61
N ILE A 804 48.17 7.79 14.94
CA ILE A 804 46.80 8.32 14.94
C ILE A 804 46.18 8.25 16.35
N LEU A 805 46.44 7.18 17.11
CA LEU A 805 46.01 7.05 18.51
C LEU A 805 46.69 8.09 19.42
N ILE A 806 47.99 8.35 19.24
CA ILE A 806 48.71 9.40 19.98
C ILE A 806 48.15 10.78 19.65
N LEU A 807 47.92 11.09 18.37
CA LEU A 807 47.30 12.36 17.94
C LEU A 807 45.85 12.49 18.43
N PHE A 808 45.10 11.40 18.52
CA PHE A 808 43.77 11.39 19.12
C PHE A 808 43.84 11.69 20.63
N LEU A 809 44.74 11.03 21.37
CA LEU A 809 44.94 11.27 22.81
C LEU A 809 45.42 12.72 23.10
N ASP A 810 46.31 13.29 22.29
CA ASP A 810 46.67 14.71 22.37
C ASP A 810 45.45 15.61 22.12
N SER A 811 44.66 15.33 21.08
CA SER A 811 43.45 16.10 20.78
C SER A 811 42.43 16.06 21.93
N VAL A 812 42.26 14.91 22.60
CA VAL A 812 41.41 14.75 23.78
C VAL A 812 41.97 15.52 24.97
N ASN A 813 43.27 15.42 25.25
CA ASN A 813 43.93 16.19 26.32
C ASN A 813 43.83 17.71 26.08
N ARG A 814 43.89 18.15 24.81
CA ARG A 814 43.74 19.55 24.40
C ARG A 814 42.30 20.05 24.52
N VAL A 815 41.29 19.22 24.18
CA VAL A 815 39.88 19.51 24.48
C VAL A 815 39.66 19.60 25.99
N TYR A 816 40.20 18.67 26.77
CA TYR A 816 40.09 18.66 28.23
C TYR A 816 40.70 19.92 28.86
N ARG A 817 41.92 20.32 28.46
CA ARG A 817 42.56 21.56 28.95
C ARG A 817 41.72 22.80 28.64
N VAL A 818 41.26 22.98 27.39
CA VAL A 818 40.40 24.11 27.01
C VAL A 818 39.05 24.09 27.75
N GLN A 819 38.54 22.91 28.11
CA GLN A 819 37.32 22.78 28.91
C GLN A 819 37.54 23.14 30.39
N VAL A 820 38.72 22.86 30.96
CA VAL A 820 39.12 23.32 32.31
C VAL A 820 39.38 24.83 32.31
N GLU A 821 40.06 25.37 31.30
CA GLU A 821 40.26 26.82 31.11
C GLU A 821 38.92 27.57 31.03
N LEU A 822 37.94 27.05 30.27
CA LEU A 822 36.60 27.62 30.17
C LEU A 822 35.81 27.50 31.49
N ALA A 823 36.00 26.42 32.26
CA ALA A 823 35.37 26.27 33.58
C ALA A 823 35.92 27.31 34.56
N ALA A 824 37.25 27.42 34.69
CA ALA A 824 37.91 28.42 35.53
C ALA A 824 37.49 29.85 35.16
N ALA A 825 37.51 30.20 33.86
CA ALA A 825 37.04 31.50 33.38
C ALA A 825 35.54 31.76 33.64
N THR A 826 34.74 30.71 33.85
CA THR A 826 33.32 30.84 34.23
C THR A 826 33.19 31.07 35.75
N ASP A 827 33.98 30.41 36.60
CA ASP A 827 33.92 30.63 38.05
C ASP A 827 34.41 32.03 38.47
N THR A 828 35.42 32.60 37.79
CA THR A 828 35.84 34.00 38.01
C THR A 828 34.77 35.02 37.60
N SER A 829 33.76 34.63 36.81
CA SER A 829 32.82 35.57 36.16
C SER A 829 31.68 36.11 37.03
N LYS A 830 31.67 35.83 38.35
CA LYS A 830 30.62 36.32 39.28
C LYS A 830 30.71 37.82 39.65
N GLY A 831 31.76 38.54 39.21
CA GLY A 831 32.03 39.92 39.63
C GLY A 831 31.66 41.04 38.64
N GLN A 832 32.08 40.95 37.38
CA GLN A 832 32.00 42.07 36.43
C GLN A 832 31.66 41.58 35.00
N ALA A 833 30.57 42.10 34.41
CA ALA A 833 29.99 41.56 33.19
C ALA A 833 30.31 42.35 31.89
N ALA A 834 30.91 43.54 31.98
CA ALA A 834 30.93 44.50 30.87
C ALA A 834 32.17 44.45 29.94
N VAL A 835 33.28 43.83 30.35
CA VAL A 835 34.59 43.99 29.64
C VAL A 835 35.08 42.72 28.93
N MET A 836 34.81 41.51 29.45
CA MET A 836 35.39 40.26 28.93
C MET A 836 34.59 39.58 27.80
N GLY A 837 33.89 40.35 26.97
CA GLY A 837 33.09 39.81 25.86
C GLY A 837 33.95 39.10 24.79
N HIS A 838 35.13 39.67 24.48
CA HIS A 838 36.04 39.15 23.46
C HIS A 838 36.74 37.85 23.88
N GLU A 839 37.33 37.80 25.07
CA GLU A 839 38.05 36.60 25.55
C GLU A 839 37.13 35.38 25.65
N ARG A 840 35.88 35.58 26.11
CA ARG A 840 34.89 34.49 26.21
C ARG A 840 34.52 33.93 24.84
N LEU A 841 34.39 34.77 23.83
CA LEU A 841 34.20 34.35 22.44
C LEU A 841 35.43 33.61 21.89
N GLU A 842 36.64 34.07 22.21
CA GLU A 842 37.86 33.43 21.73
C GLU A 842 38.07 32.05 22.35
N VAL A 843 37.86 31.88 23.66
CA VAL A 843 37.93 30.56 24.32
C VAL A 843 36.85 29.61 23.78
N GLN A 844 35.64 30.11 23.47
CA GLN A 844 34.60 29.30 22.82
C GLN A 844 34.98 28.89 21.39
N ALA A 845 35.60 29.77 20.60
CA ALA A 845 36.13 29.44 19.28
C ALA A 845 37.26 28.40 19.37
N ARG A 846 38.22 28.58 20.30
CA ARG A 846 39.29 27.61 20.59
C ARG A 846 38.72 26.24 20.98
N LYS A 847 37.62 26.20 21.75
CA LYS A 847 36.88 24.95 22.08
C LYS A 847 36.25 24.30 20.85
N PHE A 848 35.61 25.06 19.97
CA PHE A 848 35.04 24.52 18.73
C PHE A 848 36.11 23.92 17.82
N TYR A 849 37.26 24.59 17.68
CA TYR A 849 38.40 24.07 16.91
C TYR A 849 39.02 22.80 17.51
N SER A 850 39.21 22.73 18.84
CA SER A 850 39.73 21.52 19.48
C SER A 850 38.75 20.35 19.37
N GLN A 851 37.45 20.58 19.58
CA GLN A 851 36.41 19.56 19.40
C GLN A 851 36.36 19.05 17.96
N ARG A 852 36.37 19.94 16.94
CA ARG A 852 36.36 19.53 15.53
C ARG A 852 37.56 18.64 15.18
N ASN A 853 38.74 18.99 15.66
CA ASN A 853 39.95 18.22 15.40
C ASN A 853 39.93 16.86 16.14
N MET A 854 39.40 16.81 17.36
CA MET A 854 39.18 15.56 18.11
C MET A 854 38.22 14.61 17.38
N TYR A 855 37.10 15.11 16.85
CA TYR A 855 36.18 14.30 16.05
C TYR A 855 36.81 13.81 14.74
N LEU A 856 37.64 14.63 14.08
CA LEU A 856 38.34 14.24 12.85
C LEU A 856 39.36 13.12 13.12
N CYS A 857 40.18 13.24 14.17
CA CYS A 857 41.12 12.19 14.60
C CYS A 857 40.41 10.92 15.09
N GLY A 858 39.26 11.05 15.76
CA GLY A 858 38.43 9.91 16.17
C GLY A 858 37.84 9.16 14.96
N PHE A 859 37.40 9.89 13.93
CA PHE A 859 36.88 9.30 12.70
C PHE A 859 37.97 8.57 11.89
N THR A 860 39.18 9.14 11.75
CA THR A 860 40.29 8.45 11.07
C THR A 860 40.80 7.23 11.84
N LEU A 861 40.75 7.25 13.17
CA LEU A 861 41.03 6.08 14.02
C LEU A 861 39.98 4.98 13.81
N PHE A 862 38.70 5.33 13.79
CA PHE A 862 37.60 4.39 13.53
C PHE A 862 37.68 3.77 12.13
N LEU A 863 37.93 4.58 11.09
CA LEU A 863 38.10 4.10 9.72
C LEU A 863 39.32 3.16 9.60
N SER A 864 40.42 3.46 10.28
CA SER A 864 41.61 2.60 10.36
C SER A 864 41.30 1.23 10.98
N LEU A 865 40.45 1.18 12.03
CA LEU A 865 40.01 -0.08 12.64
C LEU A 865 39.16 -0.92 11.67
N ILE A 866 38.22 -0.29 10.94
CA ILE A 866 37.41 -0.97 9.92
C ILE A 866 38.31 -1.53 8.81
N LEU A 867 39.25 -0.74 8.31
CA LEU A 867 40.13 -1.14 7.21
C LEU A 867 41.04 -2.32 7.63
N ASN A 868 41.64 -2.26 8.82
CA ASN A 868 42.43 -3.36 9.39
C ASN A 868 41.58 -4.64 9.60
N ARG A 869 40.36 -4.52 10.12
CA ARG A 869 39.46 -5.68 10.32
C ARG A 869 39.01 -6.30 8.99
N THR A 870 38.73 -5.47 7.99
CA THR A 870 38.34 -5.90 6.63
C THR A 870 39.50 -6.64 5.95
N TYR A 871 40.73 -6.12 6.08
CA TYR A 871 41.94 -6.76 5.58
C TYR A 871 42.19 -8.15 6.22
N ILE A 872 41.99 -8.28 7.54
CA ILE A 872 42.09 -9.58 8.23
C ILE A 872 41.02 -10.56 7.72
N MET A 873 39.77 -10.12 7.56
CA MET A 873 38.70 -10.97 7.02
C MET A 873 38.97 -11.44 5.58
N ILE A 874 39.60 -10.61 4.74
CA ILE A 874 40.01 -11.01 3.38
C ILE A 874 41.13 -12.06 3.43
N LEU A 875 42.14 -11.89 4.29
CA LEU A 875 43.20 -12.90 4.47
C LEU A 875 42.67 -14.23 4.99
N ASP A 876 41.75 -14.22 5.95
CA ASP A 876 41.17 -15.45 6.47
C ASP A 876 40.20 -16.10 5.47
N MET A 877 39.48 -15.31 4.66
CA MET A 877 38.70 -15.84 3.53
C MET A 877 39.59 -16.54 2.49
N LEU A 878 40.71 -15.93 2.09
CA LEU A 878 41.66 -16.53 1.15
C LEU A 878 42.26 -17.84 1.70
N ARG A 879 42.59 -17.89 2.99
CA ARG A 879 43.03 -19.14 3.68
C ARG A 879 41.94 -20.20 3.76
N LEU A 880 40.68 -19.79 3.91
CA LEU A 880 39.53 -20.71 3.86
C LEU A 880 39.34 -21.27 2.45
N GLU A 881 39.46 -20.43 1.41
CA GLU A 881 39.39 -20.86 0.02
C GLU A 881 40.56 -21.80 -0.36
N GLU A 882 41.76 -21.55 0.16
CA GLU A 882 42.93 -22.42 -0.02
C GLU A 882 42.75 -23.79 0.69
N LYS A 883 42.23 -23.80 1.92
CA LYS A 883 41.83 -25.05 2.61
C LYS A 883 40.72 -25.79 1.87
N LEU A 884 39.73 -25.06 1.34
CA LEU A 884 38.62 -25.65 0.59
C LEU A 884 39.15 -26.29 -0.70
N LYS A 885 40.10 -25.66 -1.40
CA LYS A 885 40.83 -26.25 -2.53
C LYS A 885 41.73 -27.43 -2.14
N GLN A 886 42.27 -27.48 -0.92
CA GLN A 886 42.95 -28.70 -0.42
C GLN A 886 41.97 -29.85 -0.16
N TYR A 887 40.73 -29.56 0.28
CA TYR A 887 39.70 -30.59 0.49
C TYR A 887 39.03 -31.06 -0.81
N GLU A 888 38.85 -30.18 -1.80
CA GLU A 888 38.38 -30.54 -3.15
C GLU A 888 39.51 -31.19 -4.00
N GLY A 889 40.77 -30.81 -3.75
CA GLY A 889 41.95 -31.16 -4.53
C GLY A 889 42.69 -32.41 -4.04
N THR A 890 42.01 -33.56 -3.93
CA THR A 890 42.69 -34.87 -3.86
C THR A 890 42.26 -35.77 -5.03
N ASP A 891 43.16 -35.90 -6.01
CA ASP A 891 42.89 -36.58 -7.27
C ASP A 891 42.87 -38.12 -7.13
N LYS A 892 42.11 -38.79 -8.01
CA LYS A 892 41.83 -40.23 -7.91
C LYS A 892 42.99 -41.09 -8.43
N LYS A 893 44.11 -41.17 -7.69
CA LYS A 893 45.09 -42.32 -7.71
C LYS A 893 46.30 -42.13 -6.75
N THR A 894 46.12 -42.33 -5.45
CA THR A 894 47.23 -42.62 -4.51
C THR A 894 46.82 -43.61 -3.41
N LYS A 895 47.77 -44.37 -2.87
CA LYS A 895 47.57 -45.44 -1.86
C LYS A 895 47.01 -44.97 -0.52
N GLU A 896 46.86 -43.67 -0.30
CA GLU A 896 46.21 -43.14 0.91
C GLU A 896 44.68 -43.17 0.82
N SER A 897 44.12 -43.18 -0.40
CA SER A 897 42.67 -43.36 -0.60
C SER A 897 42.15 -44.71 -0.07
N GLU A 898 42.95 -45.77 -0.16
CA GLU A 898 42.64 -47.08 0.44
C GLU A 898 42.62 -47.03 1.98
N LYS A 899 43.37 -46.12 2.62
CA LYS A 899 43.29 -45.92 4.07
C LYS A 899 42.02 -45.16 4.48
N LEU A 900 41.59 -44.15 3.71
CA LEU A 900 40.33 -43.45 4.00
C LEU A 900 39.10 -44.36 3.80
N ALA A 901 39.15 -45.32 2.87
CA ALA A 901 38.09 -46.33 2.74
C ALA A 901 37.88 -47.16 4.04
N VAL A 902 38.92 -47.32 4.86
CA VAL A 902 38.86 -48.03 6.16
C VAL A 902 38.37 -47.14 7.32
N ALA A 903 38.42 -45.80 7.15
CA ALA A 903 37.90 -44.84 8.13
C ALA A 903 36.35 -44.75 8.14
N GLY A 904 35.67 -45.33 7.15
CA GLY A 904 34.20 -45.33 7.01
C GLY A 904 33.43 -46.18 8.04
N LYS A 905 33.90 -46.29 9.30
CA LYS A 905 33.17 -47.00 10.35
C LYS A 905 32.03 -46.12 10.91
N PRO A 906 30.79 -46.63 11.03
CA PRO A 906 29.63 -45.82 11.46
C PRO A 906 29.81 -45.07 12.79
N GLY A 907 30.64 -45.60 13.71
CA GLY A 907 30.95 -44.95 14.99
C GLY A 907 31.68 -43.61 14.87
N GLU A 908 32.46 -43.37 13.82
CA GLU A 908 33.19 -42.10 13.65
C GLU A 908 32.28 -40.98 13.10
N ILE A 909 31.37 -41.33 12.19
CA ILE A 909 30.30 -40.41 11.74
C ILE A 909 29.36 -40.08 12.91
N ALA A 910 28.97 -41.07 13.72
CA ALA A 910 28.18 -40.85 14.92
C ALA A 910 28.91 -39.97 15.96
N ARG A 911 30.23 -40.14 16.11
CA ARG A 911 31.08 -39.27 16.94
C ARG A 911 31.10 -37.83 16.41
N LEU A 912 31.31 -37.62 15.11
CA LEU A 912 31.37 -36.30 14.49
C LEU A 912 30.04 -35.55 14.64
N ASN A 913 28.90 -36.21 14.39
CA ASN A 913 27.57 -35.63 14.61
C ASN A 913 27.37 -35.21 16.08
N LYS A 914 27.82 -36.05 17.04
CA LYS A 914 27.77 -35.74 18.48
C LYS A 914 28.72 -34.61 18.90
N GLU A 915 29.77 -34.35 18.11
CA GLU A 915 30.69 -33.21 18.29
C GLU A 915 30.12 -31.92 17.67
N ILE A 916 29.34 -32.01 16.58
CA ILE A 916 28.56 -30.91 16.01
C ILE A 916 27.46 -30.49 17.00
N GLU A 917 26.65 -31.43 17.50
CA GLU A 917 25.65 -31.17 18.56
C GLU A 917 26.25 -30.54 19.82
N ARG A 918 27.54 -30.77 20.10
CA ARG A 918 28.25 -30.12 21.19
C ARG A 918 28.58 -28.67 20.85
N ARG A 919 29.21 -28.42 19.69
CA ARG A 919 29.53 -27.07 19.22
C ARG A 919 28.31 -26.17 19.08
N ASP A 920 27.16 -26.71 18.64
CA ASP A 920 25.91 -25.94 18.56
C ASP A 920 25.40 -25.51 19.95
N ARG A 921 25.53 -26.37 20.97
CA ARG A 921 25.22 -26.02 22.37
C ARG A 921 26.21 -25.03 22.97
N ASP A 922 27.48 -25.11 22.59
CA ASP A 922 28.49 -24.13 22.99
C ASP A 922 28.20 -22.76 22.35
N ILE A 923 27.80 -22.71 21.08
CA ILE A 923 27.35 -21.50 20.36
C ILE A 923 26.07 -20.91 20.98
N GLU A 924 25.09 -21.75 21.32
CA GLU A 924 23.87 -21.37 22.04
C GLU A 924 24.18 -20.77 23.42
N THR A 925 25.21 -21.27 24.09
CA THR A 925 25.68 -20.77 25.40
C THR A 925 26.43 -19.44 25.25
N LEU A 926 27.30 -19.30 24.24
CA LEU A 926 27.99 -18.04 23.93
C LEU A 926 27.00 -16.93 23.53
N LYS A 927 25.92 -17.24 22.81
CA LYS A 927 24.84 -16.28 22.52
C LYS A 927 24.18 -15.78 23.81
N LYS A 928 23.86 -16.68 24.75
CA LYS A 928 23.27 -16.32 26.05
C LYS A 928 24.22 -15.47 26.90
N GLN A 929 25.53 -15.74 26.86
CA GLN A 929 26.54 -14.90 27.50
C GLN A 929 26.63 -13.51 26.86
N ALA A 930 26.60 -13.40 25.53
CA ALA A 930 26.60 -12.12 24.81
C ALA A 930 25.33 -11.29 25.09
N GLU A 931 24.16 -11.92 25.13
CA GLU A 931 22.91 -11.27 25.56
C GLU A 931 22.96 -10.82 27.03
N GLY A 932 23.63 -11.59 27.90
CA GLY A 932 23.90 -11.21 29.29
C GLY A 932 24.76 -9.95 29.38
N LEU A 933 25.92 -9.95 28.70
CA LEU A 933 26.85 -8.82 28.68
C LEU A 933 26.21 -7.55 28.10
N SER A 934 25.42 -7.68 27.03
CA SER A 934 24.67 -6.57 26.45
C SER A 934 23.61 -6.01 27.41
N ARG A 935 22.99 -6.86 28.23
CA ARG A 935 22.04 -6.42 29.27
C ARG A 935 22.72 -5.73 30.44
N GLU A 936 23.90 -6.18 30.87
CA GLU A 936 24.71 -5.47 31.87
C GLU A 936 25.19 -4.11 31.36
N TYR A 937 25.65 -4.04 30.11
CA TYR A 937 26.01 -2.77 29.46
C TYR A 937 24.85 -1.77 29.45
N ASN A 938 23.65 -2.22 29.06
CA ASN A 938 22.46 -1.36 29.07
C ASN A 938 22.07 -0.91 30.49
N ASN A 939 22.12 -1.81 31.50
CA ASN A 939 21.89 -1.45 32.91
C ASN A 939 22.92 -0.41 33.42
N LEU A 940 24.17 -0.48 32.97
CA LEU A 940 25.21 0.51 33.30
C LEU A 940 24.92 1.86 32.63
N CYS A 941 24.45 1.86 31.37
CA CYS A 941 24.01 3.08 30.70
C CYS A 941 22.78 3.72 31.35
N GLU A 942 21.79 2.94 31.80
CA GLU A 942 20.63 3.46 32.54
C GLU A 942 21.05 4.10 33.86
N LYS A 943 21.87 3.43 34.67
CA LYS A 943 22.42 4.00 35.92
C LYS A 943 23.27 5.26 35.69
N TYR A 944 23.99 5.33 34.58
CA TYR A 944 24.74 6.55 34.20
C TYR A 944 23.81 7.68 33.74
N GLY A 945 22.65 7.36 33.17
CA GLY A 945 21.59 8.32 32.88
C GLY A 945 20.92 8.86 34.15
N GLU A 946 20.67 8.01 35.14
CA GLU A 946 20.09 8.39 36.44
C GLU A 946 21.00 9.33 37.26
N THR A 947 22.32 9.32 37.03
CA THR A 947 23.25 10.26 37.67
C THR A 947 23.42 11.61 36.93
N GLN A 948 22.72 11.82 35.81
CA GLN A 948 22.68 13.11 35.11
C GLN A 948 21.51 13.95 35.64
N PRO A 949 21.71 15.24 36.01
CA PRO A 949 20.61 16.11 36.44
C PRO A 949 19.64 16.40 35.28
N PRO A 950 18.32 16.47 35.52
CA PRO A 950 17.33 16.65 34.46
C PRO A 950 17.49 18.00 33.73
N ALA A 951 17.35 17.97 32.41
CA ALA A 951 17.50 19.15 31.55
C ALA A 951 16.36 20.17 31.79
N GLY A 952 16.62 21.14 32.65
CA GLY A 952 15.66 22.16 33.06
C GLY A 952 15.18 23.07 31.93
N THR A 953 13.92 23.50 32.04
CA THR A 953 13.27 24.44 31.12
C THR A 953 14.00 25.78 31.06
N ARG A 954 14.33 26.25 29.84
CA ARG A 954 14.67 27.66 29.62
C ARG A 954 13.40 28.48 29.42
N LYS A 955 13.05 29.24 30.45
CA LYS A 955 12.27 30.47 30.35
C LYS A 955 13.08 31.62 30.94
N ASP A 956 12.82 32.81 30.43
CA ASP A 956 12.97 34.11 31.09
C ASP A 956 14.36 34.45 31.69
N LYS A 957 15.27 34.93 30.83
CA LYS A 957 16.05 36.17 31.01
C LYS A 957 16.70 36.63 29.71
#